data_AF-A0AAN7VNK7-F1
#
_entry.id   AF-A0AAN7VNK7-F1
#
_cell.length_a   1.000
_cell.length_b   1.000
_cell.length_c   1.000
_cell.angle_alpha   90.00
_cell.angle_beta   90.00
_cell.angle_gamma   90.00
#
_symmetry.space_group_name_H-M   'P 1'
#
loop_
_entity.id
_entity.type
_entity.pdbx_description
1 polymer ?
#
loop_
_entity_poly.entity_id
_entity_poly.type
_entity_poly.pdbx_seq_one_letter_code
_entity_poly.pdbx_strand_id
1 'polypeptide(L)'
;MTDHAVPYGSTFLSGSDFQVNLAAIDALHPVHYGRRLLIFRCSSDEQRVAQIAGLKAGLHVLVRRCPVLGGNVVPQLHKDDTQPIWSNIETGNGLQLVVRDLRNALPTFTELEANDFQPSSLPYDLLVPVPADIGKDQAHLACKVQYSSIDGGTILTWAISHSVTDGSGNNELTRILSEQVRLFGLGADSNTTNGPLLGLDRTPTRNITSAIPFHVDHHRGCANALEKLAPPEALSFLAKSPEVPVLLRITAANLAKLKSDATQPEATPISTHDALVALMWRSTMLIRSRRSQESHDLPASTATTLYFPSDARRHLGISPSYIGNAVYQLAASEQISKVLASNGLQYAASAMRKAVKSVNTELVKSYFAEVNKRWVPWAWQTAGSALATIGLPMGTNWTSGSLYLDDWGEAFGPVVSFRYPGQAGLAAVLPQLPNGDAEVIVCVMPGEVGVLKMLEARLEQAQLLKKVVDAIKDLVQDCNFDCNDSGIALQAMDNSHVALVSMMLKSESFSPFRCDRNIALGINLTSLQKVLRCAQNEDILTVKAEDAPDVVNMVFESSDSDRISEYDIKLMDIDQEHLGIPDTEYAATISMPSSEFQRICRDLTALSESVAIECTKEGVKFACNGDIGSGAVTLRSHTDVEKPEKNIEINLSEPVALTFSLKYLVNFCKASGLSDSVKLCLSNEVPLLVEYGLSNSSYLRFYLAPKIGDEE
;
A
#
# COMPACT_ATOMS: atom_id res chain seq x y z
N MET A 1 6.25 -6.40 -32.10
CA MET A 1 7.50 -6.21 -32.86
C MET A 1 7.89 -4.74 -32.74
N THR A 2 8.72 -4.44 -31.74
CA THR A 2 9.47 -3.18 -31.62
C THR A 2 10.77 -3.55 -30.89
N ASP A 3 11.78 -3.89 -31.69
CA ASP A 3 13.14 -4.24 -31.28
C ASP A 3 13.88 -2.96 -30.84
N HIS A 4 13.84 -2.62 -29.56
CA HIS A 4 14.64 -1.51 -29.00
C HIS A 4 15.48 -1.88 -27.77
N ALA A 5 15.49 -3.13 -27.33
CA ALA A 5 16.38 -3.61 -26.28
C ALA A 5 17.53 -4.43 -26.90
N VAL A 6 18.59 -3.75 -27.35
CA VAL A 6 19.80 -4.44 -27.82
C VAL A 6 20.50 -5.10 -26.62
N PRO A 7 20.69 -6.44 -26.58
CA PRO A 7 21.41 -7.09 -25.49
C PRO A 7 22.88 -6.66 -25.49
N TYR A 8 23.43 -6.28 -24.33
CA TYR A 8 24.86 -5.98 -24.14
C TYR A 8 25.74 -7.24 -24.09
N GLY A 9 25.17 -8.43 -24.35
CA GLY A 9 25.84 -9.72 -24.38
C GLY A 9 25.29 -10.72 -23.35
N SER A 10 25.50 -12.00 -23.63
CA SER A 10 25.21 -13.10 -22.73
C SER A 10 26.51 -13.86 -22.45
N THR A 11 26.76 -14.24 -21.20
CA THR A 11 27.97 -14.96 -20.80
C THR A 11 27.58 -16.17 -19.96
N PHE A 12 28.19 -17.31 -20.26
CA PHE A 12 28.11 -18.50 -19.43
C PHE A 12 29.26 -18.52 -18.44
N LEU A 13 28.95 -18.73 -17.17
CA LEU A 13 29.90 -18.89 -16.08
C LEU A 13 29.98 -20.37 -15.75
N SER A 14 31.08 -20.99 -16.15
CA SER A 14 31.28 -22.44 -16.00
C SER A 14 31.38 -22.85 -14.53
N GLY A 15 30.54 -23.81 -14.15
CA GLY A 15 30.70 -24.57 -12.92
C GLY A 15 31.60 -25.78 -13.13
N SER A 16 31.92 -26.47 -12.04
CA SER A 16 32.53 -27.81 -12.08
C SER A 16 31.49 -28.86 -12.47
N ASP A 17 31.92 -29.96 -13.08
CA ASP A 17 31.07 -31.14 -13.26
C ASP A 17 30.58 -31.63 -11.90
N PHE A 18 29.32 -32.07 -11.85
CA PHE A 18 28.73 -32.57 -10.63
C PHE A 18 27.79 -33.73 -10.90
N GLN A 19 27.53 -34.48 -9.83
CA GLN A 19 26.43 -35.42 -9.78
C GLN A 19 25.61 -35.07 -8.54
N VAL A 20 24.33 -34.85 -8.73
CA VAL A 20 23.38 -34.66 -7.64
C VAL A 20 22.34 -35.75 -7.71
N ASN A 21 21.97 -36.29 -6.54
CA ASN A 21 20.82 -37.16 -6.41
C ASN A 21 19.75 -36.36 -5.68
N LEU A 22 18.80 -35.82 -6.44
CA LEU A 22 17.74 -34.97 -5.89
C LEU A 22 16.90 -35.72 -4.86
N ALA A 23 16.43 -35.01 -3.84
CA ALA A 23 15.35 -35.51 -2.99
C ALA A 23 14.05 -35.53 -3.80
N ALA A 24 13.10 -36.41 -3.43
CA ALA A 24 11.85 -36.52 -4.16
C ALA A 24 11.06 -35.20 -4.21
N ILE A 25 11.12 -34.39 -3.13
CA ILE A 25 10.51 -33.06 -3.10
C ILE A 25 11.12 -32.09 -4.11
N ASP A 26 12.39 -32.23 -4.46
CA ASP A 26 13.08 -31.43 -5.48
C ASP A 26 12.77 -31.95 -6.89
N ALA A 27 12.80 -33.28 -7.07
CA ALA A 27 12.66 -33.95 -8.36
C ALA A 27 11.23 -33.98 -8.90
N LEU A 28 10.24 -34.08 -8.01
CA LEU A 28 8.82 -34.17 -8.36
C LEU A 28 8.09 -32.81 -8.25
N HIS A 29 8.80 -31.76 -7.82
CA HIS A 29 8.21 -30.45 -7.66
C HIS A 29 7.63 -29.93 -8.99
N PRO A 30 6.46 -29.28 -8.99
CA PRO A 30 5.95 -28.56 -10.16
C PRO A 30 7.00 -27.60 -10.73
N VAL A 31 7.18 -27.68 -12.04
CA VAL A 31 8.15 -26.90 -12.80
C VAL A 31 7.74 -25.43 -12.81
N HIS A 32 8.52 -24.58 -12.16
CA HIS A 32 8.43 -23.12 -12.23
C HIS A 32 9.72 -22.47 -11.71
N TYR A 33 9.97 -21.21 -12.07
CA TYR A 33 11.08 -20.42 -11.53
C TYR A 33 10.59 -19.50 -10.41
N GLY A 34 11.34 -19.45 -9.30
CA GLY A 34 11.32 -18.29 -8.41
C GLY A 34 12.00 -17.11 -9.11
N ARG A 35 11.33 -15.95 -9.20
CA ARG A 35 11.76 -14.78 -9.98
C ARG A 35 11.84 -13.55 -9.08
N ARG A 36 13.01 -13.24 -8.55
CA ARG A 36 13.21 -12.12 -7.61
C ARG A 36 13.91 -10.97 -8.30
N LEU A 37 13.42 -9.75 -8.09
CA LEU A 37 14.04 -8.52 -8.57
C LEU A 37 14.68 -7.81 -7.38
N LEU A 38 16.00 -7.62 -7.44
CA LEU A 38 16.77 -6.85 -6.47
C LEU A 38 17.16 -5.51 -7.11
N ILE A 39 16.73 -4.41 -6.52
CA ILE A 39 16.84 -3.08 -7.10
C ILE A 39 17.89 -2.27 -6.35
N PHE A 40 18.82 -1.66 -7.09
CA PHE A 40 19.96 -0.91 -6.56
C PHE A 40 20.09 0.45 -7.25
N ARG A 41 20.62 1.44 -6.53
CA ARG A 41 21.03 2.72 -7.12
C ARG A 41 22.29 2.54 -7.96
N CYS A 42 22.41 3.33 -9.02
CA CYS A 42 23.59 3.38 -9.86
C CYS A 42 23.73 4.79 -10.44
N SER A 43 24.63 5.59 -9.86
CA SER A 43 24.71 7.03 -10.12
C SER A 43 25.68 7.41 -11.23
N SER A 44 26.51 6.47 -11.71
CA SER A 44 27.51 6.72 -12.75
C SER A 44 27.79 5.47 -13.60
N ASP A 45 28.33 5.68 -14.79
CA ASP A 45 28.76 4.58 -15.66
C ASP A 45 29.97 3.83 -15.06
N GLU A 46 30.86 4.51 -14.33
CA GLU A 46 31.96 3.86 -13.60
C GLU A 46 31.44 2.88 -12.55
N GLN A 47 30.44 3.31 -11.75
CA GLN A 47 29.79 2.44 -10.77
C GLN A 47 29.11 1.25 -11.46
N ARG A 48 28.47 1.48 -12.62
CA ARG A 48 27.83 0.41 -13.40
C ARG A 48 28.83 -0.65 -13.86
N VAL A 49 29.98 -0.21 -14.37
CA VAL A 49 31.07 -1.12 -14.76
C VAL A 49 31.55 -1.92 -13.55
N ALA A 50 31.73 -1.28 -12.39
CA ALA A 50 32.12 -1.96 -11.16
C ALA A 50 31.07 -2.99 -10.68
N GLN A 51 29.78 -2.65 -10.75
CA GLN A 51 28.67 -3.55 -10.43
C GLN A 51 28.69 -4.80 -11.33
N ILE A 52 28.80 -4.63 -12.66
CA ILE A 52 28.83 -5.75 -13.59
C ILE A 52 30.07 -6.63 -13.36
N ALA A 53 31.23 -6.04 -13.12
CA ALA A 53 32.46 -6.76 -12.83
C ALA A 53 32.35 -7.58 -11.52
N GLY A 54 31.88 -6.93 -10.45
CA GLY A 54 31.64 -7.58 -9.16
C GLY A 54 30.63 -8.71 -9.24
N LEU A 55 29.50 -8.49 -9.94
CA LEU A 55 28.49 -9.52 -10.16
C LEU A 55 29.04 -10.73 -10.92
N LYS A 56 29.80 -10.50 -12.00
CA LYS A 56 30.43 -11.59 -12.77
C LYS A 56 31.39 -12.41 -11.91
N ALA A 57 32.24 -11.74 -11.13
CA ALA A 57 33.17 -12.39 -10.22
C ALA A 57 32.45 -13.17 -9.11
N GLY A 58 31.44 -12.57 -8.48
CA GLY A 58 30.66 -13.20 -7.43
C GLY A 58 29.90 -14.43 -7.92
N LEU A 59 29.25 -14.34 -9.09
CA LEU A 59 28.56 -15.46 -9.73
C LEU A 59 29.53 -16.59 -10.13
N HIS A 60 30.73 -16.25 -10.59
CA HIS A 60 31.76 -17.22 -10.94
C HIS A 60 32.20 -18.06 -9.74
N VAL A 61 32.39 -17.43 -8.57
CA VAL A 61 32.66 -18.16 -7.33
C VAL A 61 31.43 -18.95 -6.88
N LEU A 62 30.24 -18.35 -6.96
CA LEU A 62 28.99 -18.99 -6.54
C LEU A 62 28.70 -20.27 -7.33
N VAL A 63 28.83 -20.27 -8.66
CA VAL A 63 28.56 -21.45 -9.49
C VAL A 63 29.58 -22.56 -9.24
N ARG A 64 30.82 -22.24 -8.85
CA ARG A 64 31.81 -23.26 -8.42
C ARG A 64 31.51 -23.84 -7.05
N ARG A 65 30.96 -23.03 -6.14
CA ARG A 65 30.50 -23.49 -4.81
C ARG A 65 29.16 -24.23 -4.90
N CYS A 66 28.31 -23.88 -5.86
CA CYS A 66 26.99 -24.47 -6.07
C CYS A 66 26.81 -24.85 -7.55
N PRO A 67 27.46 -25.93 -8.01
CA PRO A 67 27.49 -26.32 -9.43
C PRO A 67 26.10 -26.56 -10.05
N VAL A 68 25.13 -26.97 -9.23
CA VAL A 68 23.74 -27.20 -9.66
C VAL A 68 23.09 -25.96 -10.29
N LEU A 69 23.56 -24.75 -9.97
CA LEU A 69 23.03 -23.52 -10.59
C LEU A 69 23.39 -23.41 -12.08
N GLY A 70 24.49 -24.03 -12.51
CA GLY A 70 24.90 -24.09 -13.92
C GLY A 70 24.36 -25.30 -14.68
N GLY A 71 23.51 -26.10 -14.04
CA GLY A 71 22.94 -27.31 -14.60
C GLY A 71 21.68 -27.11 -15.44
N ASN A 72 21.22 -28.19 -16.03
CA ASN A 72 19.91 -28.30 -16.67
C ASN A 72 19.02 -29.20 -15.83
N VAL A 73 17.80 -28.76 -15.54
CA VAL A 73 16.75 -29.62 -15.00
C VAL A 73 16.20 -30.45 -16.15
N VAL A 74 16.39 -31.76 -16.08
CA VAL A 74 16.03 -32.72 -17.14
C VAL A 74 14.94 -33.66 -16.60
N PRO A 75 13.74 -33.64 -17.20
CA PRO A 75 12.67 -34.58 -16.86
C PRO A 75 12.99 -35.98 -17.39
N GLN A 76 12.85 -36.99 -16.55
CA GLN A 76 12.95 -38.40 -16.94
C GLN A 76 11.58 -38.89 -17.39
N LEU A 77 11.39 -39.00 -18.70
CA LEU A 77 10.16 -39.49 -19.29
C LEU A 77 10.06 -41.01 -19.15
N HIS A 78 8.97 -41.49 -18.56
CA HIS A 78 8.67 -42.92 -18.44
C HIS A 78 7.89 -43.40 -19.66
N LYS A 79 8.00 -44.70 -19.99
CA LYS A 79 7.17 -45.34 -21.04
C LYS A 79 5.69 -45.48 -20.64
N ASP A 80 5.42 -45.34 -19.35
CA ASP A 80 4.10 -45.40 -18.75
C ASP A 80 3.73 -43.98 -18.29
N ASP A 81 2.79 -43.35 -19.00
CA ASP A 81 2.31 -41.99 -18.73
C ASP A 81 1.62 -41.85 -17.35
N THR A 82 1.41 -42.95 -16.62
CA THR A 82 0.85 -42.92 -15.25
C THR A 82 1.89 -42.67 -14.16
N GLN A 83 3.20 -42.79 -14.46
CA GLN A 83 4.26 -42.50 -13.49
C GLN A 83 4.58 -41.00 -13.45
N PRO A 84 4.82 -40.42 -12.26
CA PRO A 84 5.18 -39.01 -12.16
C PRO A 84 6.54 -38.76 -12.81
N ILE A 85 6.65 -37.66 -13.55
CA ILE A 85 7.90 -37.27 -14.22
C ILE A 85 8.94 -36.90 -13.15
N TRP A 86 9.96 -37.74 -12.98
CA TRP A 86 11.07 -37.47 -12.08
C TRP A 86 12.10 -36.58 -12.76
N SER A 87 12.37 -35.40 -12.21
CA SER A 87 13.43 -34.54 -12.75
C SER A 87 14.77 -34.80 -12.07
N ASN A 88 15.87 -34.66 -12.80
CA ASN A 88 17.21 -34.56 -12.23
C ASN A 88 17.90 -33.28 -12.69
N ILE A 89 18.96 -32.85 -12.02
CA ILE A 89 19.82 -31.77 -12.51
C ILE A 89 21.09 -32.37 -13.08
N GLU A 90 21.29 -32.19 -14.37
CA GLU A 90 22.47 -32.64 -15.10
C GLU A 90 23.44 -31.48 -15.33
N THR A 91 24.73 -31.79 -15.49
CA THR A 91 25.74 -30.78 -15.84
C THR A 91 25.34 -30.07 -17.14
N GLY A 92 25.30 -28.74 -17.09
CA GLY A 92 24.98 -27.89 -18.24
C GLY A 92 26.17 -27.05 -18.68
N ASN A 93 25.90 -26.04 -19.51
CA ASN A 93 26.92 -25.12 -20.02
C ASN A 93 27.37 -24.06 -18.99
N GLY A 94 26.87 -24.12 -17.76
CA GLY A 94 27.12 -23.13 -16.71
C GLY A 94 25.96 -22.17 -16.48
N LEU A 95 26.12 -21.28 -15.49
CA LEU A 95 25.12 -20.27 -15.16
C LEU A 95 25.14 -19.17 -16.22
N GLN A 96 23.98 -18.85 -16.80
CA GLN A 96 23.88 -17.81 -17.81
C GLN A 96 23.58 -16.44 -17.16
N LEU A 97 24.48 -15.48 -17.39
CA LEU A 97 24.28 -14.06 -17.07
C LEU A 97 23.94 -13.28 -18.35
N VAL A 98 22.80 -12.60 -18.34
CA VAL A 98 22.37 -11.69 -19.41
C VAL A 98 22.56 -10.26 -18.93
N VAL A 99 23.21 -9.41 -19.73
CA VAL A 99 23.32 -7.97 -19.46
C VAL A 99 22.45 -7.22 -20.46
N ARG A 100 21.48 -6.44 -19.96
CA ARG A 100 20.59 -5.60 -20.78
C ARG A 100 20.74 -4.13 -20.41
N ASP A 101 20.67 -3.29 -21.43
CA ASP A 101 20.50 -1.85 -21.25
C ASP A 101 19.04 -1.50 -21.51
N LEU A 102 18.32 -1.11 -20.46
CA LEU A 102 16.91 -0.77 -20.47
C LEU A 102 16.67 0.72 -20.16
N ARG A 103 17.72 1.57 -20.20
CA ARG A 103 17.60 3.01 -19.93
C ARG A 103 16.56 3.72 -20.80
N ASN A 104 16.33 3.22 -22.02
CA ASN A 104 15.33 3.77 -22.96
C ASN A 104 14.01 2.97 -22.99
N ALA A 105 13.90 1.88 -22.22
CA ALA A 105 12.79 0.94 -22.28
C ALA A 105 12.00 0.83 -20.97
N LEU A 106 12.54 1.38 -19.88
CA LEU A 106 11.90 1.45 -18.57
C LEU A 106 11.95 2.89 -18.04
N PRO A 107 11.02 3.27 -17.14
CA PRO A 107 11.12 4.52 -16.41
C PRO A 107 12.45 4.62 -15.65
N THR A 108 12.85 5.85 -15.37
CA THR A 108 14.05 6.14 -14.57
C THR A 108 13.91 5.59 -13.15
N PHE A 109 15.02 5.38 -12.47
CA PHE A 109 15.02 4.93 -11.08
C PHE A 109 14.21 5.86 -10.18
N THR A 110 14.31 7.18 -10.38
CA THR A 110 13.58 8.19 -9.61
C THR A 110 12.07 8.07 -9.81
N GLU A 111 11.60 7.88 -11.04
CA GLU A 111 10.17 7.68 -11.34
C GLU A 111 9.65 6.37 -10.74
N LEU A 112 10.44 5.29 -10.82
CA LEU A 112 10.09 4.02 -10.21
C LEU A 112 10.06 4.13 -8.68
N GLU A 113 11.02 4.84 -8.07
CA GLU A 113 11.07 5.07 -6.62
C GLU A 113 9.90 5.91 -6.14
N ALA A 114 9.53 6.97 -6.86
CA ALA A 114 8.37 7.80 -6.55
C ALA A 114 7.05 7.00 -6.55
N ASN A 115 6.97 5.95 -7.36
CA ASN A 115 5.83 5.04 -7.41
C ASN A 115 6.07 3.71 -6.64
N ASP A 116 6.95 3.70 -5.63
CA ASP A 116 7.25 2.52 -4.80
C ASP A 116 7.59 1.23 -5.60
N PHE A 117 8.12 1.36 -6.82
CA PHE A 117 8.40 0.24 -7.73
C PHE A 117 7.19 -0.68 -7.92
N GLN A 118 6.01 -0.12 -8.21
CA GLN A 118 4.79 -0.92 -8.47
C GLN A 118 5.09 -2.04 -9.48
N PRO A 119 4.59 -3.27 -9.25
CA PRO A 119 4.78 -4.39 -10.19
C PRO A 119 4.30 -4.10 -11.62
N SER A 120 3.29 -3.23 -11.79
CA SER A 120 2.82 -2.78 -13.11
C SER A 120 3.88 -2.03 -13.91
N SER A 121 4.84 -1.39 -13.24
CA SER A 121 5.99 -0.70 -13.86
C SER A 121 7.20 -1.62 -14.07
N LEU A 122 7.09 -2.90 -13.75
CA LEU A 122 8.18 -3.90 -13.82
C LEU A 122 7.82 -5.05 -14.78
N PRO A 123 7.81 -4.79 -16.10
CA PRO A 123 7.30 -5.75 -17.10
C PRO A 123 8.12 -7.04 -17.16
N TYR A 124 7.40 -8.17 -17.16
CA TYR A 124 7.99 -9.50 -17.19
C TYR A 124 8.95 -9.71 -18.37
N ASP A 125 8.51 -9.40 -19.60
CA ASP A 125 9.24 -9.71 -20.83
C ASP A 125 10.59 -8.98 -20.95
N LEU A 126 10.71 -7.82 -20.30
CA LEU A 126 11.96 -7.05 -20.28
C LEU A 126 12.90 -7.52 -19.16
N LEU A 127 12.36 -7.81 -17.98
CA LEU A 127 13.15 -8.04 -16.76
C LEU A 127 13.47 -9.51 -16.50
N VAL A 128 12.68 -10.46 -17.00
CA VAL A 128 12.80 -11.87 -16.68
C VAL A 128 13.42 -12.65 -17.84
N PRO A 129 14.58 -13.30 -17.64
CA PRO A 129 15.32 -13.91 -18.73
C PRO A 129 14.87 -15.35 -19.09
N VAL A 130 13.78 -15.82 -18.47
CA VAL A 130 13.22 -17.17 -18.60
C VAL A 130 11.73 -17.09 -18.98
N PRO A 131 11.16 -18.11 -19.63
CA PRO A 131 9.74 -18.11 -19.98
C PRO A 131 8.84 -18.15 -18.73
N ALA A 132 7.64 -17.58 -18.88
CA ALA A 132 6.62 -17.57 -17.84
C ALA A 132 6.09 -18.98 -17.53
N ASP A 133 5.96 -19.83 -18.56
CA ASP A 133 5.52 -21.21 -18.45
C ASP A 133 6.55 -22.15 -19.08
N ILE A 134 6.77 -23.30 -18.43
CA ILE A 134 7.65 -24.37 -18.91
C ILE A 134 6.83 -25.66 -18.87
N GLY A 135 6.85 -26.42 -19.97
CA GLY A 135 6.25 -27.75 -19.98
C GLY A 135 6.93 -28.68 -18.96
N LYS A 136 6.15 -29.53 -18.28
CA LYS A 136 6.69 -30.50 -17.31
C LYS A 136 7.63 -31.54 -17.94
N ASP A 137 7.57 -31.67 -19.25
CA ASP A 137 8.32 -32.56 -20.13
C ASP A 137 9.53 -31.89 -20.79
N GLN A 138 9.75 -30.59 -20.54
CA GLN A 138 10.82 -29.82 -21.17
C GLN A 138 12.01 -29.60 -20.25
N ALA A 139 13.20 -29.92 -20.76
CA ALA A 139 14.45 -29.56 -20.10
C ALA A 139 14.60 -28.03 -20.07
N HIS A 140 15.10 -27.51 -18.95
CA HIS A 140 15.28 -26.07 -18.75
C HIS A 140 16.48 -25.77 -17.84
N LEU A 141 16.99 -24.54 -17.87
CA LEU A 141 18.14 -24.14 -17.06
C LEU A 141 17.79 -24.19 -15.56
N ALA A 142 18.74 -24.60 -14.72
CA ALA A 142 18.56 -24.57 -13.28
C ALA A 142 18.50 -23.13 -12.74
N CYS A 143 19.31 -22.23 -13.31
CA CYS A 143 19.34 -20.82 -12.95
C CYS A 143 19.69 -19.94 -14.16
N LYS A 144 19.10 -18.75 -14.20
CA LYS A 144 19.48 -17.68 -15.12
C LYS A 144 19.39 -16.33 -14.42
N VAL A 145 20.38 -15.48 -14.67
CA VAL A 145 20.51 -14.18 -14.02
C VAL A 145 20.50 -13.09 -15.08
N GLN A 146 19.80 -11.98 -14.81
CA GLN A 146 19.84 -10.80 -15.68
C GLN A 146 20.24 -9.56 -14.88
N TYR A 147 21.23 -8.84 -15.38
CA TYR A 147 21.55 -7.49 -14.94
C TYR A 147 20.92 -6.50 -15.92
N SER A 148 20.03 -5.65 -15.42
CA SER A 148 19.31 -4.67 -16.25
C SER A 148 19.71 -3.25 -15.83
N SER A 149 20.32 -2.52 -16.75
CA SER A 149 20.68 -1.11 -16.54
C SER A 149 19.45 -0.23 -16.76
N ILE A 150 19.14 0.64 -15.80
CA ILE A 150 18.14 1.70 -15.95
C ILE A 150 18.78 3.04 -15.63
N ASP A 151 18.11 4.14 -15.98
CA ASP A 151 18.65 5.46 -15.69
C ASP A 151 18.63 5.69 -14.17
N GLY A 152 19.75 6.12 -13.59
CA GLY A 152 19.95 6.24 -12.14
C GLY A 152 19.99 4.93 -11.34
N GLY A 153 19.93 3.75 -12.00
CA GLY A 153 19.78 2.49 -11.27
C GLY A 153 20.12 1.20 -12.01
N THR A 154 19.87 0.10 -11.30
CA THR A 154 20.07 -1.27 -11.77
C THR A 154 19.02 -2.20 -11.17
N ILE A 155 18.51 -3.13 -11.98
CA ILE A 155 17.65 -4.24 -11.54
C ILE A 155 18.37 -5.57 -11.81
N LEU A 156 18.66 -6.31 -10.74
CA LEU A 156 19.20 -7.66 -10.79
C LEU A 156 18.06 -8.67 -10.66
N THR A 157 17.80 -9.41 -11.74
CA THR A 157 16.81 -10.48 -11.76
C THR A 157 17.45 -11.82 -11.48
N TRP A 158 16.93 -12.48 -10.46
CA TRP A 158 17.34 -13.80 -9.99
C TRP A 158 16.26 -14.84 -10.32
N ALA A 159 16.47 -15.63 -11.38
CA ALA A 159 15.56 -16.71 -11.77
C ALA A 159 16.17 -18.08 -11.46
N ILE A 160 15.60 -18.81 -10.48
CA ILE A 160 16.05 -20.17 -10.11
C ILE A 160 14.87 -21.14 -10.17
N SER A 161 15.08 -22.29 -10.81
CA SER A 161 14.08 -23.36 -10.87
C SER A 161 13.79 -23.88 -9.46
N HIS A 162 12.51 -24.08 -9.15
CA HIS A 162 12.10 -24.61 -7.85
C HIS A 162 12.57 -26.06 -7.62
N SER A 163 13.07 -26.78 -8.63
CA SER A 163 13.77 -28.05 -8.41
C SER A 163 15.16 -27.89 -7.77
N VAL A 164 15.71 -26.67 -7.76
CA VAL A 164 17.00 -26.38 -7.13
C VAL A 164 16.83 -25.99 -5.67
N THR A 165 15.89 -25.08 -5.38
CA THR A 165 15.79 -24.39 -4.11
C THR A 165 14.37 -23.88 -3.81
N ASP A 166 14.03 -23.78 -2.53
CA ASP A 166 12.86 -23.02 -2.06
C ASP A 166 13.22 -21.54 -1.74
N GLY A 167 12.27 -20.78 -1.21
CA GLY A 167 12.49 -19.36 -0.88
C GLY A 167 13.61 -19.12 0.14
N SER A 168 13.75 -19.99 1.15
CA SER A 168 14.80 -19.87 2.18
C SER A 168 16.18 -20.22 1.62
N GLY A 169 16.27 -21.26 0.80
CA GLY A 169 17.53 -21.58 0.12
C GLY A 169 17.96 -20.51 -0.88
N ASN A 170 17.00 -19.85 -1.54
CA ASN A 170 17.27 -18.71 -2.40
C ASN A 170 17.82 -17.50 -1.62
N ASN A 171 17.34 -17.26 -0.38
CA ASN A 171 17.91 -16.25 0.52
C ASN A 171 19.39 -16.55 0.82
N GLU A 172 19.72 -17.81 1.14
CA GLU A 172 21.11 -18.19 1.44
C GLU A 172 22.02 -18.03 0.21
N LEU A 173 21.55 -18.41 -0.98
CA LEU A 173 22.30 -18.19 -2.22
C LEU A 173 22.52 -16.70 -2.51
N THR A 174 21.52 -15.86 -2.23
CA THR A 174 21.61 -14.40 -2.40
C THR A 174 22.62 -13.80 -1.41
N ARG A 175 22.59 -14.24 -0.15
CA ARG A 175 23.55 -13.82 0.89
C ARG A 175 25.00 -14.22 0.54
N ILE A 176 25.19 -15.41 -0.02
CA ILE A 176 26.52 -15.84 -0.48
C ILE A 176 26.97 -15.00 -1.66
N LEU A 177 26.07 -14.70 -2.60
CA LEU A 177 26.39 -13.85 -3.75
C LEU A 177 26.82 -12.45 -3.30
N SER A 178 26.06 -11.79 -2.42
CA SER A 178 26.40 -10.45 -1.92
C SER A 178 27.77 -10.45 -1.25
N GLU A 179 28.05 -11.46 -0.43
CA GLU A 179 29.35 -11.65 0.21
C GLU A 179 30.49 -11.77 -0.82
N GLN A 180 30.32 -12.56 -1.89
CA GLN A 180 31.36 -12.70 -2.91
C GLN A 180 31.55 -11.44 -3.74
N VAL A 181 30.47 -10.70 -4.06
CA VAL A 181 30.56 -9.41 -4.75
C VAL A 181 31.34 -8.40 -3.91
N ARG A 182 31.06 -8.34 -2.60
CA ARG A 182 31.79 -7.50 -1.66
C ARG A 182 33.27 -7.86 -1.56
N LEU A 183 33.59 -9.14 -1.40
CA LEU A 183 34.97 -9.61 -1.32
C LEU A 183 35.77 -9.28 -2.58
N PHE A 184 35.16 -9.38 -3.76
CA PHE A 184 35.79 -8.95 -5.01
C PHE A 184 36.11 -7.46 -5.00
N GLY A 185 35.19 -6.61 -4.52
CA GLY A 185 35.44 -5.17 -4.35
C GLY A 185 36.61 -4.86 -3.42
N LEU A 186 36.90 -5.74 -2.45
CA LEU A 186 38.05 -5.66 -1.54
C LEU A 186 39.34 -6.26 -2.12
N GLY A 187 39.34 -6.69 -3.39
CA GLY A 187 40.51 -7.23 -4.08
C GLY A 187 40.70 -8.74 -3.95
N ALA A 188 39.69 -9.50 -3.51
CA ALA A 188 39.77 -10.96 -3.49
C ALA A 188 39.83 -11.55 -4.91
N ASP A 189 40.65 -12.58 -5.11
CA ASP A 189 40.74 -13.26 -6.41
C ASP A 189 39.50 -14.14 -6.65
N SER A 190 38.77 -13.83 -7.72
CA SER A 190 37.59 -14.58 -8.18
C SER A 190 37.89 -16.03 -8.62
N ASN A 191 39.18 -16.40 -8.74
CA ASN A 191 39.58 -17.78 -9.01
C ASN A 191 39.67 -18.63 -7.75
N THR A 192 39.91 -18.02 -6.58
CA THR A 192 39.93 -18.73 -5.30
C THR A 192 38.51 -19.02 -4.83
N THR A 193 38.20 -20.31 -4.67
CA THR A 193 36.89 -20.77 -4.19
C THR A 193 37.02 -21.19 -2.73
N ASN A 194 36.62 -20.32 -1.80
CA ASN A 194 36.66 -20.61 -0.36
C ASN A 194 35.26 -21.02 0.15
N GLY A 195 35.19 -22.12 0.90
CA GLY A 195 33.97 -22.61 1.54
C GLY A 195 33.47 -23.96 1.00
N PRO A 196 32.52 -24.60 1.70
CA PRO A 196 32.00 -25.92 1.31
C PRO A 196 31.18 -25.85 0.01
N LEU A 197 31.13 -26.99 -0.69
CA LEU A 197 30.19 -27.20 -1.78
C LEU A 197 28.75 -27.20 -1.25
N LEU A 198 27.85 -26.61 -2.03
CA LEU A 198 26.45 -26.40 -1.70
C LEU A 198 25.56 -27.09 -2.73
N GLY A 199 24.36 -27.46 -2.31
CA GLY A 199 23.31 -27.95 -3.22
C GLY A 199 23.49 -29.38 -3.73
N LEU A 200 24.62 -30.03 -3.47
CA LEU A 200 24.87 -31.42 -3.87
C LEU A 200 24.35 -32.43 -2.86
N ASP A 201 24.50 -32.15 -1.55
CA ASP A 201 23.95 -33.02 -0.52
C ASP A 201 22.45 -32.77 -0.34
N ARG A 202 21.63 -33.70 -0.81
CA ARG A 202 20.17 -33.74 -0.63
C ARG A 202 19.73 -34.79 0.39
N THR A 203 20.67 -35.47 1.06
CA THR A 203 20.34 -36.47 2.08
C THR A 203 19.47 -35.96 3.23
N PRO A 204 19.52 -34.66 3.66
CA PRO A 204 18.69 -34.18 4.76
C PRO A 204 17.19 -34.32 4.55
N THR A 205 16.71 -34.26 3.30
CA THR A 205 15.28 -34.41 2.97
C THR A 205 14.96 -35.78 2.36
N ARG A 206 15.92 -36.38 1.63
CA ARG A 206 15.76 -37.67 0.96
C ARG A 206 15.55 -38.85 1.91
N ASN A 207 16.19 -38.82 3.07
CA ASN A 207 16.20 -39.95 4.00
C ASN A 207 15.18 -39.81 5.14
N ILE A 208 14.25 -38.84 5.05
CA ILE A 208 13.25 -38.62 6.10
C ILE A 208 12.29 -39.80 6.16
N THR A 209 12.16 -40.37 7.35
CA THR A 209 11.17 -41.38 7.71
C THR A 209 10.21 -40.84 8.77
N SER A 210 9.02 -41.44 8.87
CA SER A 210 8.01 -41.06 9.85
C SER A 210 7.58 -42.25 10.69
N ALA A 211 7.33 -42.00 11.99
CA ALA A 211 6.75 -42.99 12.88
C ALA A 211 5.23 -43.13 12.69
N ILE A 212 4.58 -42.10 12.14
CA ILE A 212 3.15 -42.08 11.84
C ILE A 212 2.88 -42.21 10.33
N PRO A 213 1.82 -42.90 9.92
CA PRO A 213 1.42 -42.96 8.51
C PRO A 213 0.94 -41.58 8.01
N PHE A 214 1.14 -41.31 6.73
CA PHE A 214 0.59 -40.14 6.07
C PHE A 214 -0.92 -40.33 5.83
N HIS A 215 -1.71 -39.34 6.26
CA HIS A 215 -3.14 -39.24 5.98
C HIS A 215 -3.46 -37.82 5.53
N VAL A 216 -4.02 -37.65 4.32
CA VAL A 216 -4.26 -36.33 3.72
C VAL A 216 -5.13 -35.42 4.61
N ASP A 217 -6.07 -35.99 5.37
CA ASP A 217 -6.97 -35.25 6.27
C ASP A 217 -6.22 -34.50 7.39
N HIS A 218 -5.03 -35.00 7.76
CA HIS A 218 -4.15 -34.33 8.71
C HIS A 218 -3.26 -33.25 8.05
N HIS A 219 -3.20 -33.23 6.72
CA HIS A 219 -2.38 -32.33 5.91
C HIS A 219 -3.26 -31.46 5.03
N ARG A 220 -4.05 -30.56 5.63
CA ARG A 220 -5.05 -29.71 4.91
C ARG A 220 -4.51 -28.87 3.75
N GLY A 221 -3.20 -28.59 3.70
CA GLY A 221 -2.54 -27.92 2.57
C GLY A 221 -2.23 -28.84 1.38
N CYS A 222 -2.45 -30.14 1.52
CA CYS A 222 -2.24 -31.18 0.52
C CYS A 222 -3.58 -31.73 0.01
N ALA A 223 -3.58 -32.34 -1.17
CA ALA A 223 -4.73 -33.02 -1.74
C ALA A 223 -4.40 -34.42 -2.22
N ASN A 224 -5.43 -35.26 -2.37
CA ASN A 224 -5.30 -36.54 -3.03
C ASN A 224 -5.15 -36.35 -4.54
N ALA A 225 -4.18 -37.05 -5.15
CA ALA A 225 -3.95 -36.99 -6.60
C ALA A 225 -5.14 -37.46 -7.47
N LEU A 226 -6.13 -38.12 -6.87
CA LEU A 226 -7.32 -38.68 -7.54
C LEU A 226 -8.58 -37.80 -7.43
N GLU A 227 -8.58 -36.75 -6.60
CA GLU A 227 -9.74 -35.85 -6.47
C GLU A 227 -9.73 -34.82 -7.61
N LYS A 228 -10.58 -35.05 -8.63
CA LYS A 228 -10.85 -34.10 -9.72
C LYS A 228 -12.16 -33.34 -9.49
N LEU A 229 -12.05 -32.03 -9.64
CA LEU A 229 -13.07 -30.97 -9.79
C LEU A 229 -14.03 -30.73 -8.63
N ALA A 230 -13.98 -29.49 -8.12
CA ALA A 230 -15.03 -28.89 -7.30
C ALA A 230 -16.37 -28.82 -8.08
N PRO A 231 -17.53 -28.87 -7.39
CA PRO A 231 -18.84 -28.71 -8.01
C PRO A 231 -19.02 -27.34 -8.70
N PRO A 232 -19.99 -27.20 -9.63
CA PRO A 232 -20.23 -25.99 -10.42
C PRO A 232 -20.42 -24.69 -9.63
N GLU A 233 -20.80 -24.78 -8.36
CA GLU A 233 -20.99 -23.67 -7.42
C GLU A 233 -19.68 -22.91 -7.10
N ALA A 234 -18.51 -23.51 -7.39
CA ALA A 234 -17.20 -22.93 -7.08
C ALA A 234 -16.69 -21.88 -8.10
N LEU A 235 -17.48 -21.48 -9.10
CA LEU A 235 -17.06 -20.50 -10.12
C LEU A 235 -17.50 -19.06 -9.82
N SER A 236 -18.17 -18.80 -8.70
CA SER A 236 -18.81 -17.50 -8.43
C SER A 236 -17.83 -16.32 -8.36
N PHE A 237 -16.60 -16.50 -7.84
CA PHE A 237 -15.62 -15.42 -7.67
C PHE A 237 -14.66 -15.25 -8.87
N LEU A 238 -14.95 -15.88 -10.02
CA LEU A 238 -14.11 -15.81 -11.22
C LEU A 238 -13.85 -14.37 -11.66
N ALA A 239 -12.59 -14.06 -11.96
CA ALA A 239 -12.24 -12.82 -12.64
C ALA A 239 -12.74 -12.89 -14.09
N LYS A 240 -13.45 -11.84 -14.54
CA LYS A 240 -13.93 -11.70 -15.93
C LYS A 240 -12.88 -11.06 -16.85
N SER A 241 -11.78 -10.59 -16.28
CA SER A 241 -10.63 -10.01 -16.99
C SER A 241 -9.32 -10.42 -16.30
N PRO A 242 -8.17 -10.36 -16.99
CA PRO A 242 -6.87 -10.63 -16.36
C PRO A 242 -6.64 -9.71 -15.15
N GLU A 243 -6.37 -10.30 -13.99
CA GLU A 243 -6.04 -9.53 -12.79
C GLU A 243 -4.66 -8.86 -12.92
N VAL A 244 -4.50 -7.70 -12.30
CA VAL A 244 -3.26 -6.94 -12.23
C VAL A 244 -2.70 -6.96 -10.80
N PRO A 245 -1.37 -7.09 -10.63
CA PRO A 245 -0.74 -7.03 -9.32
C PRO A 245 -0.71 -5.59 -8.78
N VAL A 246 -1.14 -5.44 -7.53
CA VAL A 246 -1.18 -4.18 -6.79
C VAL A 246 -0.33 -4.33 -5.55
N LEU A 247 0.67 -3.45 -5.40
CA LEU A 247 1.48 -3.37 -4.20
C LEU A 247 0.83 -2.43 -3.20
N LEU A 248 0.67 -2.92 -1.96
CA LEU A 248 0.19 -2.17 -0.82
C LEU A 248 1.27 -2.13 0.26
N ARG A 249 1.54 -0.95 0.79
CA ARG A 249 2.49 -0.72 1.88
C ARG A 249 1.73 -0.36 3.16
N ILE A 250 2.10 -0.99 4.26
CA ILE A 250 1.50 -0.75 5.58
C ILE A 250 2.62 -0.36 6.52
N THR A 251 2.49 0.82 7.12
CA THR A 251 3.50 1.37 8.03
C THR A 251 3.64 0.52 9.29
N ALA A 252 4.79 0.56 9.94
CA ALA A 252 5.03 -0.14 11.20
C ALA A 252 3.98 0.18 12.29
N ALA A 253 3.54 1.45 12.37
CA ALA A 253 2.49 1.88 13.28
C ALA A 253 1.13 1.24 12.92
N ASN A 254 0.77 1.25 11.64
CA ASN A 254 -0.47 0.63 11.17
C ASN A 254 -0.44 -0.91 11.29
N LEU A 255 0.73 -1.55 11.20
CA LEU A 255 0.87 -2.98 11.50
C LEU A 255 0.62 -3.30 12.97
N ALA A 256 1.08 -2.44 13.88
CA ALA A 256 0.82 -2.61 15.31
C ALA A 256 -0.68 -2.47 15.61
N LYS A 257 -1.33 -1.45 15.03
CA LYS A 257 -2.79 -1.27 15.11
C LYS A 257 -3.53 -2.46 14.50
N LEU A 258 -3.16 -2.90 13.29
CA LEU A 258 -3.74 -4.04 12.61
C LEU A 258 -3.67 -5.32 13.46
N LYS A 259 -2.52 -5.57 14.10
CA LYS A 259 -2.37 -6.70 15.00
C LYS A 259 -3.29 -6.59 16.21
N SER A 260 -3.43 -5.40 16.79
CA SER A 260 -4.37 -5.14 17.89
C SER A 260 -5.81 -5.45 17.46
N ASP A 261 -6.25 -4.89 16.33
CA ASP A 261 -7.62 -5.03 15.81
C ASP A 261 -7.96 -6.48 15.42
N ALA A 262 -6.97 -7.22 14.90
CA ALA A 262 -7.10 -8.63 14.54
C ALA A 262 -7.06 -9.59 15.74
N THR A 263 -6.63 -9.13 16.92
CA THR A 263 -6.51 -9.98 18.11
C THR A 263 -7.87 -10.20 18.76
N GLN A 264 -8.23 -11.45 19.05
CA GLN A 264 -9.37 -11.78 19.91
C GLN A 264 -8.90 -11.96 21.37
N PRO A 265 -9.55 -11.33 22.37
CA PRO A 265 -9.11 -11.38 23.77
C PRO A 265 -8.93 -12.79 24.35
N GLU A 266 -9.77 -13.75 23.92
CA GLU A 266 -9.78 -15.12 24.44
C GLU A 266 -9.11 -16.15 23.51
N ALA A 267 -8.56 -15.71 22.37
CA ALA A 267 -7.93 -16.61 21.41
C ALA A 267 -6.42 -16.75 21.62
N THR A 268 -5.82 -17.71 20.91
CA THR A 268 -4.36 -17.85 20.87
C THR A 268 -3.71 -16.57 20.33
N PRO A 269 -2.67 -16.03 20.99
CA PRO A 269 -1.98 -14.82 20.52
C PRO A 269 -1.49 -14.96 19.07
N ILE A 270 -1.78 -13.95 18.27
CA ILE A 270 -1.39 -13.88 16.86
C ILE A 270 -0.06 -13.13 16.68
N SER A 271 0.59 -13.36 15.55
CA SER A 271 1.76 -12.59 15.12
C SER A 271 1.36 -11.42 14.21
N THR A 272 2.28 -10.47 14.00
CA THR A 272 2.10 -9.40 13.02
C THR A 272 1.90 -9.97 11.60
N HIS A 273 2.63 -11.03 11.25
CA HIS A 273 2.47 -11.74 9.98
C HIS A 273 1.05 -12.32 9.84
N ASP A 274 0.48 -12.86 10.91
CA ASP A 274 -0.88 -13.39 10.86
C ASP A 274 -1.91 -12.30 10.57
N ALA A 275 -1.78 -11.17 11.26
CA ALA A 275 -2.69 -10.04 11.10
C ALA A 275 -2.62 -9.46 9.68
N LEU A 276 -1.40 -9.35 9.14
CA LEU A 276 -1.14 -8.89 7.78
C LEU A 276 -1.76 -9.83 6.72
N VAL A 277 -1.52 -11.13 6.85
CA VAL A 277 -2.05 -12.12 5.91
C VAL A 277 -3.57 -12.27 6.05
N ALA A 278 -4.12 -12.14 7.26
CA ALA A 278 -5.56 -12.10 7.49
C ALA A 278 -6.22 -10.90 6.82
N LEU A 279 -5.59 -9.73 6.87
CA LEU A 279 -6.03 -8.55 6.12
C LEU A 279 -6.03 -8.83 4.61
N MET A 280 -4.91 -9.34 4.08
CA MET A 280 -4.80 -9.69 2.65
C MET A 280 -5.88 -10.68 2.21
N TRP A 281 -6.11 -11.74 2.99
CA TRP A 281 -7.14 -12.75 2.72
C TRP A 281 -8.54 -12.14 2.74
N ARG A 282 -8.89 -11.40 3.80
CA ARG A 282 -10.19 -10.78 3.96
C ARG A 282 -10.48 -9.76 2.87
N SER A 283 -9.53 -8.87 2.57
CA SER A 283 -9.70 -7.82 1.55
C SER A 283 -9.90 -8.44 0.17
N THR A 284 -9.14 -9.49 -0.16
CA THR A 284 -9.32 -10.22 -1.43
C THR A 284 -10.71 -10.86 -1.51
N MET A 285 -11.19 -11.47 -0.43
CA MET A 285 -12.53 -12.07 -0.40
C MET A 285 -13.65 -11.02 -0.50
N LEU A 286 -13.50 -9.86 0.15
CA LEU A 286 -14.46 -8.75 0.07
C LEU A 286 -14.58 -8.17 -1.34
N ILE A 287 -13.46 -8.07 -2.06
CA ILE A 287 -13.45 -7.60 -3.44
C ILE A 287 -14.12 -8.65 -4.33
N ARG A 288 -13.69 -9.90 -4.22
CA ARG A 288 -14.22 -11.01 -5.02
C ARG A 288 -15.71 -11.24 -4.80
N SER A 289 -16.22 -11.03 -3.59
CA SER A 289 -17.65 -11.18 -3.29
C SER A 289 -18.56 -10.16 -3.98
N ARG A 290 -18.00 -9.11 -4.57
CA ARG A 290 -18.73 -8.04 -5.26
C ARG A 290 -18.71 -8.17 -6.80
N ARG A 291 -18.07 -9.21 -7.34
CA ARG A 291 -17.83 -9.37 -8.79
C ARG A 291 -19.08 -9.70 -9.60
N SER A 292 -20.07 -10.33 -9.00
CA SER A 292 -21.31 -10.73 -9.67
C SER A 292 -22.43 -11.04 -8.68
N GLN A 293 -23.66 -11.14 -9.19
CA GLN A 293 -24.81 -11.56 -8.38
C GLN A 293 -24.60 -12.98 -7.81
N GLU A 294 -24.01 -13.89 -8.59
CA GLU A 294 -23.68 -15.24 -8.11
C GLU A 294 -22.62 -15.24 -7.00
N SER A 295 -21.75 -14.21 -6.95
CA SER A 295 -20.81 -14.00 -5.84
C SER A 295 -21.53 -13.58 -4.57
N HIS A 296 -22.56 -12.73 -4.69
CA HIS A 296 -23.38 -12.26 -3.58
C HIS A 296 -24.27 -13.37 -3.00
N ASP A 297 -24.79 -14.25 -3.85
CA ASP A 297 -25.73 -15.30 -3.47
C ASP A 297 -25.06 -16.58 -2.95
N LEU A 298 -23.74 -16.57 -2.71
CA LEU A 298 -23.03 -17.70 -2.15
C LEU A 298 -23.58 -18.09 -0.76
N PRO A 299 -23.78 -19.39 -0.48
CA PRO A 299 -24.22 -19.84 0.84
C PRO A 299 -23.30 -19.32 1.94
N ALA A 300 -23.89 -18.80 3.03
CA ALA A 300 -23.13 -18.25 4.15
C ALA A 300 -22.15 -19.25 4.80
N SER A 301 -22.43 -20.55 4.68
CA SER A 301 -21.61 -21.66 5.18
C SER A 301 -20.45 -22.05 4.25
N THR A 302 -20.36 -21.48 3.05
CA THR A 302 -19.30 -21.79 2.08
C THR A 302 -17.93 -21.51 2.69
N ALA A 303 -17.02 -22.49 2.61
CA ALA A 303 -15.68 -22.36 3.14
C ALA A 303 -14.78 -21.60 2.16
N THR A 304 -14.11 -20.55 2.63
CA THR A 304 -12.95 -19.94 1.97
C THR A 304 -11.68 -20.49 2.61
N THR A 305 -10.62 -20.66 1.81
CA THR A 305 -9.34 -21.22 2.29
C THR A 305 -8.14 -20.40 1.84
N LEU A 306 -7.29 -20.02 2.78
CA LEU A 306 -5.98 -19.43 2.55
C LEU A 306 -4.92 -20.53 2.53
N TYR A 307 -4.11 -20.58 1.46
CA TYR A 307 -3.00 -21.52 1.32
C TYR A 307 -1.67 -20.78 1.39
N PHE A 308 -0.73 -21.27 2.20
CA PHE A 308 0.54 -20.59 2.41
C PHE A 308 1.68 -21.53 2.80
N PRO A 309 2.92 -21.26 2.34
CA PRO A 309 4.06 -22.11 2.64
C PRO A 309 4.60 -21.86 4.06
N SER A 310 5.19 -22.91 4.64
CA SER A 310 5.93 -22.89 5.89
C SER A 310 7.31 -23.54 5.71
N ASP A 311 8.34 -22.96 6.32
CA ASP A 311 9.70 -23.52 6.31
C ASP A 311 9.79 -24.71 7.28
N ALA A 312 10.03 -25.89 6.72
CA ALA A 312 10.09 -27.15 7.45
C ALA A 312 11.44 -27.40 8.13
N ARG A 313 12.50 -26.61 7.83
CA ARG A 313 13.87 -26.87 8.32
C ARG A 313 13.94 -27.03 9.82
N ARG A 314 13.26 -26.15 10.57
CA ARG A 314 13.24 -26.21 12.05
C ARG A 314 12.57 -27.49 12.58
N HIS A 315 11.48 -27.92 11.94
CA HIS A 315 10.79 -29.16 12.33
C HIS A 315 11.62 -30.40 12.02
N LEU A 316 12.39 -30.37 10.94
CA LEU A 316 13.20 -31.48 10.45
C LEU A 316 14.63 -31.50 11.04
N GLY A 317 15.04 -30.47 11.79
CA GLY A 317 16.40 -30.34 12.30
C GLY A 317 17.44 -30.13 11.19
N ILE A 318 17.03 -29.53 10.07
CA ILE A 318 17.89 -29.24 8.92
C ILE A 318 18.54 -27.87 9.08
N SER A 319 19.81 -27.74 8.67
CA SER A 319 20.53 -26.46 8.70
C SER A 319 19.76 -25.35 7.98
N PRO A 320 19.71 -24.11 8.50
CA PRO A 320 19.22 -22.94 7.77
C PRO A 320 19.95 -22.71 6.44
N SER A 321 21.22 -23.13 6.34
CA SER A 321 22.04 -23.03 5.11
C SER A 321 21.73 -24.10 4.06
N TYR A 322 20.86 -25.06 4.36
CA TYR A 322 20.43 -26.06 3.38
C TYR A 322 19.61 -25.38 2.29
N ILE A 323 20.11 -25.42 1.05
CA ILE A 323 19.48 -24.70 -0.06
C ILE A 323 18.35 -25.46 -0.75
N GLY A 324 18.20 -26.77 -0.52
CA GLY A 324 17.15 -27.55 -1.20
C GLY A 324 15.74 -27.26 -0.68
N ASN A 325 14.72 -27.87 -1.28
CA ASN A 325 13.35 -27.64 -0.84
C ASN A 325 13.09 -28.30 0.51
N ALA A 326 12.69 -27.49 1.48
CA ALA A 326 12.16 -27.93 2.77
C ALA A 326 10.90 -27.11 3.08
N VAL A 327 9.91 -27.20 2.19
CA VAL A 327 8.62 -26.50 2.29
C VAL A 327 7.51 -27.45 2.73
N TYR A 328 6.66 -26.99 3.63
CA TYR A 328 5.43 -27.64 4.04
C TYR A 328 4.24 -26.70 3.78
N GLN A 329 3.19 -27.18 3.12
CA GLN A 329 2.03 -26.34 2.79
C GLN A 329 0.97 -26.34 3.89
N LEU A 330 0.50 -25.15 4.22
CA LEU A 330 -0.58 -24.91 5.18
C LEU A 330 -1.86 -24.46 4.48
N ALA A 331 -2.97 -24.77 5.13
CA ALA A 331 -4.29 -24.28 4.76
C ALA A 331 -5.04 -23.83 6.01
N ALA A 332 -5.51 -22.59 5.99
CA ALA A 332 -6.45 -22.05 6.97
C ALA A 332 -7.80 -21.89 6.29
N SER A 333 -8.85 -22.47 6.87
CA SER A 333 -10.20 -22.41 6.30
C SER A 333 -11.16 -21.77 7.29
N GLU A 334 -12.09 -20.96 6.78
CA GLU A 334 -13.16 -20.35 7.58
C GLU A 334 -14.40 -20.13 6.69
N GLN A 335 -15.57 -19.89 7.30
CA GLN A 335 -16.79 -19.59 6.56
C GLN A 335 -16.74 -18.20 5.93
N ILE A 336 -17.18 -18.07 4.69
CA ILE A 336 -17.17 -16.80 3.95
C ILE A 336 -17.97 -15.72 4.68
N SER A 337 -19.13 -16.06 5.27
CA SER A 337 -19.94 -15.14 6.06
C SER A 337 -19.18 -14.53 7.24
N LYS A 338 -18.32 -15.30 7.90
CA LYS A 338 -17.47 -14.80 8.99
C LYS A 338 -16.34 -13.93 8.47
N VAL A 339 -15.69 -14.31 7.36
CA VAL A 339 -14.62 -13.51 6.77
C VAL A 339 -15.14 -12.14 6.29
N LEU A 340 -16.35 -12.11 5.74
CA LEU A 340 -17.00 -10.88 5.25
C LEU A 340 -17.67 -10.04 6.35
N ALA A 341 -17.84 -10.58 7.56
CA ALA A 341 -18.43 -9.84 8.68
C ALA A 341 -17.59 -8.62 9.09
N SER A 342 -18.17 -7.73 9.89
CA SER A 342 -17.51 -6.53 10.43
C SER A 342 -16.28 -6.89 11.27
N ASN A 343 -16.35 -7.96 12.06
CA ASN A 343 -15.23 -8.52 12.83
C ASN A 343 -14.47 -9.64 12.07
N GLY A 344 -14.63 -9.75 10.75
CA GLY A 344 -14.06 -10.85 9.96
C GLY A 344 -12.53 -10.93 9.98
N LEU A 345 -11.84 -9.81 10.23
CA LEU A 345 -10.39 -9.77 10.38
C LEU A 345 -9.91 -10.67 11.53
N GLN A 346 -10.64 -10.65 12.65
CA GLN A 346 -10.31 -11.45 13.83
C GLN A 346 -10.49 -12.95 13.59
N TYR A 347 -11.55 -13.34 12.87
CA TYR A 347 -11.78 -14.73 12.49
C TYR A 347 -10.70 -15.23 11.53
N ALA A 348 -10.35 -14.45 10.51
CA ALA A 348 -9.29 -14.79 9.56
C ALA A 348 -7.93 -14.97 10.26
N ALA A 349 -7.56 -14.05 11.15
CA ALA A 349 -6.30 -14.14 11.90
C ALA A 349 -6.27 -15.34 12.86
N SER A 350 -7.37 -15.61 13.55
CA SER A 350 -7.53 -16.78 14.43
C SER A 350 -7.41 -18.10 13.67
N ALA A 351 -8.07 -18.21 12.50
CA ALA A 351 -7.99 -19.38 11.62
C ALA A 351 -6.55 -19.62 11.14
N MET A 352 -5.84 -18.57 10.73
CA MET A 352 -4.44 -18.67 10.33
C MET A 352 -3.54 -19.12 11.48
N ARG A 353 -3.68 -18.51 12.67
CA ARG A 353 -2.89 -18.89 13.84
C ARG A 353 -3.13 -20.33 14.26
N LYS A 354 -4.38 -20.81 14.20
CA LYS A 354 -4.72 -22.23 14.43
C LYS A 354 -4.01 -23.15 13.43
N ALA A 355 -4.01 -22.82 12.14
CA ALA A 355 -3.34 -23.61 11.11
C ALA A 355 -1.81 -23.67 11.31
N VAL A 356 -1.18 -22.56 11.72
CA VAL A 356 0.26 -22.55 12.04
C VAL A 356 0.56 -23.40 13.28
N LYS A 357 -0.27 -23.31 14.32
CA LYS A 357 -0.08 -24.03 15.59
C LYS A 357 -0.40 -25.53 15.51
N SER A 358 -1.20 -25.97 14.54
CA SER A 358 -1.51 -27.39 14.37
C SER A 358 -0.35 -28.21 13.80
N VAL A 359 0.69 -27.55 13.26
CA VAL A 359 1.85 -28.23 12.69
C VAL A 359 2.81 -28.67 13.78
N ASN A 360 3.26 -29.91 13.70
CA ASN A 360 4.29 -30.46 14.55
C ASN A 360 5.30 -31.27 13.72
N THR A 361 6.41 -31.64 14.35
CA THR A 361 7.51 -32.36 13.69
C THR A 361 7.07 -33.70 13.09
N GLU A 362 6.18 -34.45 13.74
CA GLU A 362 5.76 -35.77 13.24
C GLU A 362 4.88 -35.65 11.99
N LEU A 363 4.00 -34.64 11.91
CA LEU A 363 3.25 -34.34 10.69
C LEU A 363 4.17 -33.90 9.54
N VAL A 364 5.16 -33.04 9.82
CA VAL A 364 6.11 -32.64 8.77
C VAL A 364 6.89 -33.86 8.28
N LYS A 365 7.37 -34.73 9.19
CA LYS A 365 8.04 -35.98 8.80
C LYS A 365 7.14 -36.93 8.01
N SER A 366 5.86 -37.09 8.37
CA SER A 366 4.93 -37.96 7.64
C SER A 366 4.71 -37.49 6.22
N TYR A 367 4.63 -36.18 6.00
CA TYR A 367 4.57 -35.59 4.67
C TYR A 367 5.84 -35.89 3.86
N PHE A 368 7.03 -35.55 4.38
CA PHE A 368 8.29 -35.79 3.64
C PHE A 368 8.54 -37.29 3.37
N ALA A 369 8.20 -38.16 4.32
CA ALA A 369 8.29 -39.61 4.15
C ALA A 369 7.36 -40.14 3.06
N GLU A 370 6.19 -39.52 2.87
CA GLU A 370 5.27 -39.86 1.78
C GLU A 370 5.74 -39.28 0.44
N VAL A 371 6.25 -38.05 0.42
CA VAL A 371 6.82 -37.42 -0.78
C VAL A 371 7.98 -38.24 -1.34
N ASN A 372 8.77 -38.86 -0.48
CA ASN A 372 9.84 -39.80 -0.87
C ASN A 372 9.35 -41.07 -1.57
N LYS A 373 8.04 -41.38 -1.50
CA LYS A 373 7.41 -42.51 -2.19
C LYS A 373 6.65 -42.08 -3.44
N ARG A 374 5.95 -40.95 -3.39
CA ARG A 374 5.14 -40.40 -4.49
C ARG A 374 4.93 -38.89 -4.33
N TRP A 375 4.67 -38.18 -5.42
CA TRP A 375 4.30 -36.77 -5.33
C TRP A 375 2.97 -36.61 -4.58
N VAL A 376 2.94 -35.66 -3.63
CA VAL A 376 1.74 -35.24 -2.91
C VAL A 376 1.35 -33.85 -3.40
N PRO A 377 0.30 -33.72 -4.23
CA PRO A 377 -0.13 -32.43 -4.75
C PRO A 377 -0.52 -31.46 -3.64
N TRP A 378 -0.23 -30.17 -3.86
CA TRP A 378 -0.74 -29.11 -3.00
C TRP A 378 -2.21 -28.85 -3.32
N ALA A 379 -3.03 -28.60 -2.30
CA ALA A 379 -4.49 -28.53 -2.47
C ALA A 379 -4.92 -27.42 -3.45
N TRP A 380 -4.22 -26.30 -3.48
CA TRP A 380 -4.51 -25.22 -4.42
C TRP A 380 -4.16 -25.58 -5.89
N GLN A 381 -3.31 -26.58 -6.13
CA GLN A 381 -2.94 -27.02 -7.49
C GLN A 381 -3.97 -27.99 -8.09
N THR A 382 -4.63 -28.80 -7.26
CA THR A 382 -5.65 -29.78 -7.69
C THR A 382 -7.05 -29.17 -7.78
N ALA A 383 -7.24 -28.03 -7.11
CA ALA A 383 -8.47 -27.24 -7.03
C ALA A 383 -9.05 -26.75 -8.38
N GLY A 384 -8.26 -26.77 -9.46
CA GLY A 384 -8.61 -26.10 -10.72
C GLY A 384 -8.82 -24.60 -10.54
N SER A 385 -9.26 -23.91 -11.59
CA SER A 385 -9.59 -22.47 -11.53
C SER A 385 -10.77 -22.14 -10.60
N ALA A 386 -11.59 -23.13 -10.21
CA ALA A 386 -12.82 -22.95 -9.45
C ALA A 386 -12.56 -22.70 -7.94
N LEU A 387 -11.84 -23.60 -7.25
CA LEU A 387 -11.48 -23.40 -5.83
C LEU A 387 -10.43 -22.28 -5.63
N ALA A 388 -9.72 -21.88 -6.69
CA ALA A 388 -8.84 -20.71 -6.70
C ALA A 388 -9.62 -19.37 -6.63
N THR A 389 -10.94 -19.37 -6.87
CA THR A 389 -11.75 -18.16 -6.78
C THR A 389 -12.15 -17.82 -5.34
N ILE A 390 -12.60 -18.82 -4.57
CA ILE A 390 -12.98 -18.71 -3.15
C ILE A 390 -11.82 -19.01 -2.18
N GLY A 391 -10.67 -19.43 -2.69
CA GLY A 391 -9.42 -19.58 -1.95
C GLY A 391 -8.36 -18.56 -2.36
N LEU A 392 -7.32 -18.41 -1.52
CA LEU A 392 -6.20 -17.52 -1.78
C LEU A 392 -4.87 -18.27 -1.59
N PRO A 393 -4.21 -18.75 -2.66
CA PRO A 393 -2.82 -19.17 -2.57
C PRO A 393 -1.91 -17.94 -2.44
N MET A 394 -0.97 -17.97 -1.51
CA MET A 394 0.00 -16.90 -1.33
C MET A 394 1.43 -17.39 -1.15
N GLY A 395 2.39 -16.59 -1.61
CA GLY A 395 3.79 -16.66 -1.20
C GLY A 395 4.06 -15.81 0.04
N THR A 396 5.17 -16.06 0.73
CA THR A 396 5.64 -15.17 1.79
C THR A 396 7.16 -15.13 1.82
N ASN A 397 7.70 -13.92 1.85
CA ASN A 397 9.11 -13.65 2.09
C ASN A 397 9.30 -12.89 3.41
N TRP A 398 8.31 -12.90 4.31
CA TRP A 398 8.31 -12.15 5.58
C TRP A 398 9.62 -12.29 6.38
N THR A 399 10.18 -13.50 6.43
CA THR A 399 11.44 -13.80 7.14
C THR A 399 12.70 -13.49 6.35
N SER A 400 12.58 -12.89 5.16
CA SER A 400 13.70 -12.58 4.25
C SER A 400 14.16 -11.13 4.39
N GLY A 401 13.72 -10.40 5.43
CA GLY A 401 14.08 -8.99 5.64
C GLY A 401 15.59 -8.74 5.81
N SER A 402 16.35 -9.77 6.19
CA SER A 402 17.82 -9.71 6.23
C SER A 402 18.46 -9.39 4.89
N LEU A 403 17.75 -9.62 3.78
CA LEU A 403 18.22 -9.31 2.43
C LEU A 403 18.54 -7.82 2.23
N TYR A 404 17.88 -6.92 2.97
CA TYR A 404 18.21 -5.49 2.96
C TYR A 404 19.45 -5.15 3.78
N LEU A 405 19.91 -6.06 4.64
CA LEU A 405 21.09 -5.92 5.48
C LEU A 405 22.33 -6.59 4.87
N ASP A 406 22.16 -7.37 3.80
CA ASP A 406 23.25 -8.01 3.10
C ASP A 406 24.16 -6.96 2.46
N ASP A 407 25.46 -7.04 2.76
CA ASP A 407 26.45 -6.11 2.23
C ASP A 407 26.94 -6.57 0.85
N TRP A 408 26.54 -5.84 -0.20
CA TRP A 408 26.95 -6.07 -1.59
C TRP A 408 28.22 -5.30 -1.98
N GLY A 409 28.90 -4.65 -1.02
CA GLY A 409 30.06 -3.81 -1.25
C GLY A 409 29.73 -2.44 -1.86
N GLU A 410 30.75 -1.59 -1.98
CA GLU A 410 30.58 -0.17 -2.39
C GLU A 410 29.94 0.00 -3.77
N ALA A 411 30.18 -0.92 -4.71
CA ALA A 411 29.66 -0.81 -6.07
C ALA A 411 28.13 -0.89 -6.11
N PHE A 412 27.51 -1.81 -5.36
CA PHE A 412 26.06 -1.99 -5.33
C PHE A 412 25.40 -1.18 -4.21
N GLY A 413 26.06 -1.04 -3.06
CA GLY A 413 25.44 -0.49 -1.85
C GLY A 413 24.30 -1.40 -1.34
N PRO A 414 23.38 -0.86 -0.51
CA PRO A 414 22.25 -1.63 0.00
C PRO A 414 21.23 -1.92 -1.10
N VAL A 415 20.51 -3.04 -0.95
CA VAL A 415 19.30 -3.29 -1.73
C VAL A 415 18.28 -2.21 -1.38
N VAL A 416 17.80 -1.46 -2.38
CA VAL A 416 16.79 -0.42 -2.16
C VAL A 416 15.40 -1.02 -2.07
N SER A 417 15.10 -1.99 -2.94
CA SER A 417 13.79 -2.61 -3.00
C SER A 417 13.86 -4.05 -3.52
N PHE A 418 13.02 -4.91 -2.95
CA PHE A 418 12.75 -6.25 -3.44
C PHE A 418 11.39 -6.26 -4.15
N ARG A 419 11.33 -6.81 -5.37
CA ARG A 419 10.07 -6.93 -6.11
C ARG A 419 9.93 -8.28 -6.80
N TYR A 420 8.69 -8.61 -7.14
CA TYR A 420 8.37 -9.61 -8.16
C TYR A 420 8.07 -8.88 -9.48
N PRO A 421 8.34 -9.51 -10.64
CA PRO A 421 7.94 -8.94 -11.93
C PRO A 421 6.41 -8.82 -12.01
N GLY A 422 5.93 -7.86 -12.79
CA GLY A 422 4.50 -7.67 -13.06
C GLY A 422 3.90 -8.89 -13.75
N GLN A 423 3.22 -9.74 -12.97
CA GLN A 423 2.52 -10.93 -13.45
C GLN A 423 1.20 -11.07 -12.69
N ALA A 424 0.15 -11.47 -13.42
CA ALA A 424 -1.16 -11.78 -12.85
C ALA A 424 -1.12 -12.99 -11.90
N GLY A 425 -2.05 -13.03 -10.95
CA GLY A 425 -2.29 -14.18 -10.08
C GLY A 425 -1.30 -14.39 -8.94
N LEU A 426 -0.42 -13.42 -8.65
CA LEU A 426 0.49 -13.46 -7.51
C LEU A 426 -0.10 -12.72 -6.30
N ALA A 427 -0.34 -13.45 -5.20
CA ALA A 427 -0.50 -12.87 -3.88
C ALA A 427 0.75 -13.19 -3.05
N ALA A 428 1.39 -12.18 -2.47
CA ALA A 428 2.63 -12.41 -1.72
C ALA A 428 2.88 -11.35 -0.66
N VAL A 429 3.41 -11.80 0.48
CA VAL A 429 4.06 -10.92 1.46
C VAL A 429 5.52 -10.74 1.06
N LEU A 430 5.98 -9.50 0.92
CA LEU A 430 7.37 -9.18 0.58
C LEU A 430 8.26 -9.20 1.84
N PRO A 431 9.60 -9.16 1.69
CA PRO A 431 10.51 -9.01 2.83
C PRO A 431 10.17 -7.75 3.63
N GLN A 432 10.16 -7.85 4.95
CA GLN A 432 9.91 -6.70 5.81
C GLN A 432 10.97 -5.63 5.57
N LEU A 433 10.54 -4.37 5.42
CA LEU A 433 11.43 -3.25 5.18
C LEU A 433 12.25 -2.92 6.44
N PRO A 434 13.46 -2.34 6.31
CA PRO A 434 14.31 -2.00 7.46
C PRO A 434 13.66 -1.08 8.50
N ASN A 435 12.73 -0.23 8.06
CA ASN A 435 11.98 0.67 8.94
C ASN A 435 10.81 -0.02 9.69
N GLY A 436 10.61 -1.32 9.47
CA GLY A 436 9.54 -2.12 10.09
C GLY A 436 8.25 -2.19 9.28
N ASP A 437 8.13 -1.45 8.18
CA ASP A 437 6.97 -1.48 7.29
C ASP A 437 6.84 -2.84 6.59
N ALA A 438 5.62 -3.17 6.21
CA ALA A 438 5.30 -4.35 5.43
C ALA A 438 4.78 -3.97 4.05
N GLU A 439 5.10 -4.81 3.07
CA GLU A 439 4.58 -4.69 1.73
C GLU A 439 3.91 -6.01 1.33
N VAL A 440 2.74 -5.91 0.71
CA VAL A 440 1.98 -7.05 0.18
C VAL A 440 1.57 -6.79 -1.25
N ILE A 441 1.61 -7.85 -2.06
CA ILE A 441 1.07 -7.84 -3.41
C ILE A 441 -0.23 -8.61 -3.39
N VAL A 442 -1.29 -8.00 -3.94
CA VAL A 442 -2.57 -8.64 -4.23
C VAL A 442 -2.90 -8.49 -5.70
N CYS A 443 -3.56 -9.47 -6.30
CA CYS A 443 -4.04 -9.38 -7.67
C CYS A 443 -5.55 -9.14 -7.68
N VAL A 444 -5.97 -8.11 -8.42
CA VAL A 444 -7.38 -7.73 -8.59
C VAL A 444 -7.65 -7.34 -10.04
N MET A 445 -8.90 -7.31 -10.48
CA MET A 445 -9.21 -6.81 -11.83
C MET A 445 -8.89 -5.32 -11.94
N PRO A 446 -8.56 -4.78 -13.13
CA PRO A 446 -8.23 -3.36 -13.30
C PRO A 446 -9.25 -2.39 -12.69
N GLY A 447 -10.54 -2.64 -12.87
CA GLY A 447 -11.62 -1.81 -12.28
C GLY A 447 -11.79 -1.96 -10.75
N GLU A 448 -11.12 -2.93 -10.13
CA GLU A 448 -11.12 -3.13 -8.68
C GLU A 448 -9.91 -2.47 -7.99
N VAL A 449 -8.93 -1.98 -8.75
CA VAL A 449 -7.72 -1.34 -8.19
C VAL A 449 -8.09 -0.12 -7.35
N GLY A 450 -9.06 0.69 -7.79
CA GLY A 450 -9.57 1.81 -7.03
C GLY A 450 -10.10 1.39 -5.66
N VAL A 451 -10.75 0.23 -5.53
CA VAL A 451 -11.24 -0.27 -4.22
C VAL A 451 -10.10 -0.51 -3.22
N LEU A 452 -8.88 -0.74 -3.71
CA LEU A 452 -7.69 -0.93 -2.88
C LEU A 452 -6.92 0.36 -2.56
N LYS A 453 -7.11 1.44 -3.33
CA LYS A 453 -6.21 2.62 -3.37
C LYS A 453 -6.98 3.94 -3.53
N MET A 454 -8.00 4.16 -2.70
CA MET A 454 -8.94 5.27 -2.91
C MET A 454 -9.14 6.11 -1.65
N LEU A 455 -9.10 7.43 -1.85
CA LEU A 455 -9.81 8.37 -0.99
C LEU A 455 -11.30 8.15 -1.20
N GLU A 456 -12.01 7.65 -0.19
CA GLU A 456 -13.46 7.57 -0.18
C GLU A 456 -13.97 8.37 1.03
N ALA A 457 -14.57 9.52 0.77
CA ALA A 457 -15.11 10.40 1.81
C ALA A 457 -16.59 10.64 1.56
N ARG A 458 -17.46 10.04 2.39
CA ARG A 458 -18.92 10.15 2.29
C ARG A 458 -19.47 11.12 3.34
N LEU A 459 -20.04 12.23 2.89
CA LEU A 459 -20.79 13.19 3.70
C LEU A 459 -22.28 12.84 3.66
N GLU A 460 -22.93 12.77 4.81
CA GLU A 460 -24.37 12.52 4.92
C GLU A 460 -25.21 13.60 4.22
N GLN A 461 -24.72 14.85 4.23
CA GLN A 461 -25.37 15.98 3.58
C GLN A 461 -24.39 16.76 2.71
N ALA A 462 -24.65 16.78 1.40
CA ALA A 462 -23.90 17.58 0.43
C ALA A 462 -23.96 19.09 0.74
N GLN A 463 -24.97 19.55 1.50
CA GLN A 463 -25.10 20.95 1.90
C GLN A 463 -23.88 21.46 2.69
N LEU A 464 -23.21 20.62 3.48
CA LEU A 464 -22.05 21.04 4.27
C LEU A 464 -20.93 21.57 3.35
N LEU A 465 -20.49 20.75 2.38
CA LEU A 465 -19.42 21.13 1.46
C LEU A 465 -19.84 22.29 0.55
N LYS A 466 -21.12 22.37 0.14
CA LYS A 466 -21.67 23.52 -0.60
C LYS A 466 -21.47 24.84 0.14
N LYS A 467 -21.91 24.88 1.41
CA LYS A 467 -21.81 26.09 2.24
C LYS A 467 -20.36 26.48 2.50
N VAL A 468 -19.47 25.51 2.69
CA VAL A 468 -18.02 25.73 2.81
C VAL A 468 -17.47 26.37 1.54
N VAL A 469 -17.69 25.75 0.37
CA VAL A 469 -17.20 26.27 -0.93
C VAL A 469 -17.76 27.65 -1.23
N ASP A 470 -19.05 27.89 -0.94
CA ASP A 470 -19.67 29.20 -1.12
C ASP A 470 -19.09 30.29 -0.22
N ALA A 471 -18.57 29.94 0.96
CA ALA A 471 -17.93 30.89 1.87
C ALA A 471 -16.49 31.27 1.45
N ILE A 472 -15.77 30.38 0.77
CA ILE A 472 -14.33 30.55 0.48
C ILE A 472 -14.04 30.97 -0.98
N LYS A 473 -14.90 30.65 -1.94
CA LYS A 473 -14.66 30.88 -3.39
C LYS A 473 -14.39 32.34 -3.80
N ASP A 474 -14.84 33.30 -3.00
CA ASP A 474 -14.66 34.73 -3.30
C ASP A 474 -13.32 35.27 -2.77
N LEU A 475 -12.63 34.48 -1.94
CA LEU A 475 -11.29 34.77 -1.42
C LEU A 475 -10.22 34.05 -2.25
N VAL A 476 -10.50 32.82 -2.66
CA VAL A 476 -9.55 31.92 -3.32
C VAL A 476 -10.20 31.33 -4.58
N GLN A 477 -9.50 31.36 -5.71
CA GLN A 477 -9.99 30.77 -6.96
C GLN A 477 -9.60 29.30 -7.08
N ASP A 478 -8.34 28.98 -6.81
CA ASP A 478 -7.73 27.67 -6.95
C ASP A 478 -7.08 27.27 -5.61
N CYS A 479 -7.33 26.05 -5.14
CA CYS A 479 -6.78 25.56 -3.87
C CYS A 479 -6.61 24.05 -3.87
N ASN A 480 -5.71 23.58 -3.01
CA ASN A 480 -5.56 22.15 -2.71
C ASN A 480 -6.44 21.76 -1.53
N PHE A 481 -7.22 20.69 -1.70
CA PHE A 481 -7.81 19.94 -0.59
C PHE A 481 -6.85 18.81 -0.22
N ASP A 482 -6.22 18.93 0.94
CA ASP A 482 -5.28 17.95 1.47
C ASP A 482 -6.04 16.87 2.22
N CYS A 483 -6.09 15.68 1.65
CA CYS A 483 -6.73 14.51 2.25
C CYS A 483 -5.65 13.65 2.91
N ASN A 484 -5.86 13.31 4.19
CA ASN A 484 -5.02 12.40 4.95
C ASN A 484 -5.88 11.56 5.91
N ASP A 485 -5.23 10.77 6.77
CA ASP A 485 -5.91 9.92 7.76
C ASP A 485 -6.77 10.69 8.78
N SER A 486 -6.44 11.95 9.02
CA SER A 486 -7.11 12.83 9.98
C SER A 486 -8.35 13.51 9.39
N GLY A 487 -8.46 13.62 8.06
CA GLY A 487 -9.58 14.26 7.38
C GLY A 487 -9.20 14.96 6.07
N ILE A 488 -10.00 15.95 5.70
CA ILE A 488 -9.77 16.82 4.55
C ILE A 488 -9.49 18.24 5.05
N ALA A 489 -8.29 18.74 4.78
CA ALA A 489 -7.86 20.09 5.12
C ALA A 489 -7.76 20.97 3.87
N LEU A 490 -7.85 22.28 4.06
CA LEU A 490 -7.58 23.27 3.03
C LEU A 490 -6.93 24.47 3.68
N GLN A 491 -5.83 24.94 3.10
CA GLN A 491 -5.18 26.19 3.49
C GLN A 491 -4.83 26.99 2.24
N ALA A 492 -5.25 28.24 2.18
CA ALA A 492 -4.98 29.11 1.05
C ALA A 492 -5.02 30.60 1.41
N MET A 493 -4.14 31.39 0.80
CA MET A 493 -4.14 32.85 0.90
C MET A 493 -4.99 33.47 -0.22
N ASP A 494 -5.53 34.66 0.05
CA ASP A 494 -6.16 35.47 -0.97
C ASP A 494 -5.12 36.09 -1.93
N ASN A 495 -5.57 36.58 -3.09
CA ASN A 495 -4.70 37.18 -4.10
C ASN A 495 -3.91 38.41 -3.60
N SER A 496 -4.35 39.06 -2.52
CA SER A 496 -3.66 40.21 -1.94
C SER A 496 -2.68 39.83 -0.82
N HIS A 497 -2.62 38.56 -0.42
CA HIS A 497 -1.85 38.05 0.72
C HIS A 497 -2.17 38.76 2.05
N VAL A 498 -3.42 39.20 2.23
CA VAL A 498 -3.92 39.90 3.43
C VAL A 498 -4.82 38.99 4.27
N ALA A 499 -5.45 38.00 3.64
CA ALA A 499 -6.36 37.05 4.29
C ALA A 499 -5.94 35.60 4.03
N LEU A 500 -6.01 34.76 5.07
CA LEU A 500 -5.76 33.32 5.00
C LEU A 500 -7.04 32.56 5.36
N VAL A 501 -7.38 31.55 4.58
CA VAL A 501 -8.42 30.58 4.88
C VAL A 501 -7.77 29.29 5.38
N SER A 502 -8.29 28.75 6.47
CA SER A 502 -7.90 27.43 6.99
C SER A 502 -9.16 26.63 7.35
N MET A 503 -9.35 25.50 6.69
CA MET A 503 -10.47 24.59 6.90
C MET A 503 -9.94 23.21 7.31
N MET A 504 -10.64 22.57 8.24
CA MET A 504 -10.42 21.16 8.57
C MET A 504 -11.77 20.47 8.74
N LEU A 505 -12.03 19.47 7.90
CA LEU A 505 -13.11 18.49 8.07
C LEU A 505 -12.48 17.19 8.57
N LYS A 506 -12.67 16.87 9.85
CA LYS A 506 -12.09 15.66 10.42
C LYS A 506 -12.74 14.40 9.87
N SER A 507 -12.01 13.28 9.93
CA SER A 507 -12.46 11.96 9.46
C SER A 507 -13.83 11.55 10.02
N GLU A 508 -14.14 11.94 11.26
CA GLU A 508 -15.40 11.63 11.94
C GLU A 508 -16.59 12.38 11.34
N SER A 509 -16.37 13.46 10.57
CA SER A 509 -17.42 14.15 9.82
C SER A 509 -17.91 13.37 8.59
N PHE A 510 -17.26 12.24 8.24
CA PHE A 510 -17.62 11.39 7.10
C PHE A 510 -17.99 9.98 7.55
N SER A 511 -18.86 9.31 6.79
CA SER A 511 -19.35 7.96 7.08
C SER A 511 -19.68 7.20 5.78
N PRO A 512 -18.75 6.38 5.23
CA PRO A 512 -17.38 6.13 5.68
C PRO A 512 -16.36 7.21 5.24
N PHE A 513 -15.22 7.26 5.95
CA PHE A 513 -14.00 7.95 5.53
C PHE A 513 -12.87 6.94 5.32
N ARG A 514 -12.13 7.07 4.22
CA ARG A 514 -10.89 6.34 3.97
C ARG A 514 -9.95 7.22 3.16
N CYS A 515 -8.70 7.36 3.62
CA CYS A 515 -7.64 8.02 2.88
C CYS A 515 -6.36 7.21 3.11
N ASP A 516 -5.92 6.44 2.10
CA ASP A 516 -4.82 5.48 2.26
C ASP A 516 -3.43 6.13 2.14
N ARG A 517 -3.35 7.25 1.41
CA ARG A 517 -2.16 8.10 1.26
C ARG A 517 -2.55 9.56 1.42
N ASN A 518 -1.57 10.41 1.72
CA ASN A 518 -1.78 11.85 1.66
C ASN A 518 -1.96 12.25 0.19
N ILE A 519 -3.11 12.80 -0.15
CA ILE A 519 -3.47 13.19 -1.51
C ILE A 519 -3.84 14.67 -1.49
N ALA A 520 -3.25 15.47 -2.37
CA ALA A 520 -3.64 16.86 -2.58
C ALA A 520 -4.53 16.94 -3.83
N LEU A 521 -5.78 17.39 -3.65
CA LEU A 521 -6.72 17.59 -4.75
C LEU A 521 -6.73 19.06 -5.13
N GLY A 522 -5.96 19.44 -6.15
CA GLY A 522 -5.98 20.79 -6.69
C GLY A 522 -7.21 21.05 -7.54
N ILE A 523 -8.10 21.92 -7.05
CA ILE A 523 -9.43 22.15 -7.64
C ILE A 523 -9.70 23.64 -7.76
N ASN A 524 -10.21 24.03 -8.93
CA ASN A 524 -10.83 25.34 -9.11
C ASN A 524 -12.19 25.42 -8.40
N LEU A 525 -12.32 26.30 -7.42
CA LEU A 525 -13.51 26.40 -6.56
C LEU A 525 -14.76 26.83 -7.31
N THR A 526 -14.62 27.57 -8.42
CA THR A 526 -15.77 27.94 -9.27
C THR A 526 -16.32 26.72 -10.00
N SER A 527 -15.46 25.82 -10.47
CA SER A 527 -15.86 24.55 -11.10
C SER A 527 -16.49 23.61 -10.08
N LEU A 528 -15.88 23.48 -8.90
CA LEU A 528 -16.44 22.71 -7.80
C LEU A 528 -17.84 23.19 -7.41
N GLN A 529 -18.03 24.51 -7.30
CA GLN A 529 -19.33 25.08 -6.98
C GLN A 529 -20.41 24.71 -8.02
N LYS A 530 -20.06 24.68 -9.32
CA LYS A 530 -21.00 24.30 -10.39
C LYS A 530 -21.46 22.85 -10.26
N VAL A 531 -20.54 21.94 -9.93
CA VAL A 531 -20.85 20.51 -9.72
C VAL A 531 -21.68 20.32 -8.46
N LEU A 532 -21.30 20.97 -7.35
CA LEU A 532 -22.06 20.86 -6.10
C LEU A 532 -23.49 21.43 -6.21
N ARG A 533 -23.74 22.39 -7.11
CA ARG A 533 -25.09 22.90 -7.39
C ARG A 533 -26.03 21.88 -8.05
N CYS A 534 -25.50 20.79 -8.63
CA CYS A 534 -26.31 19.74 -9.24
C CYS A 534 -27.00 18.83 -8.22
N ALA A 535 -26.55 18.86 -6.97
CA ALA A 535 -27.11 18.10 -5.86
C ALA A 535 -28.19 18.88 -5.11
N GLN A 536 -29.14 18.18 -4.49
CA GLN A 536 -30.03 18.73 -3.47
C GLN A 536 -29.30 18.85 -2.12
N ASN A 537 -29.91 19.53 -1.14
CA ASN A 537 -29.26 19.78 0.16
C ASN A 537 -29.13 18.50 1.00
N GLU A 538 -30.14 17.64 0.95
CA GLU A 538 -30.20 16.37 1.68
C GLU A 538 -29.59 15.20 0.89
N ASP A 539 -29.06 15.44 -0.31
CA ASP A 539 -28.35 14.40 -1.06
C ASP A 539 -27.06 14.04 -0.32
N ILE A 540 -26.74 12.76 -0.27
CA ILE A 540 -25.49 12.24 0.24
C ILE A 540 -24.41 12.49 -0.81
N LEU A 541 -23.26 13.02 -0.39
CA LEU A 541 -22.11 13.25 -1.27
C LEU A 541 -21.01 12.25 -0.95
N THR A 542 -20.57 11.47 -1.94
CA THR A 542 -19.36 10.65 -1.86
C THR A 542 -18.29 11.23 -2.78
N VAL A 543 -17.14 11.60 -2.21
CA VAL A 543 -15.95 12.06 -2.93
C VAL A 543 -15.00 10.88 -3.08
N LYS A 544 -14.58 10.62 -4.32
CA LYS A 544 -13.69 9.51 -4.68
C LYS A 544 -12.48 10.02 -5.46
N ALA A 545 -11.28 9.64 -5.06
CA ALA A 545 -10.06 9.92 -5.81
C ALA A 545 -9.06 8.76 -5.69
N GLU A 546 -8.29 8.52 -6.75
CA GLU A 546 -7.16 7.57 -6.75
C GLU A 546 -5.93 8.18 -6.05
N ASP A 547 -4.88 7.38 -5.82
CA ASP A 547 -3.64 7.81 -5.15
C ASP A 547 -2.89 8.97 -5.86
N ALA A 548 -2.93 9.00 -7.20
CA ALA A 548 -2.34 10.06 -8.03
C ALA A 548 -3.41 10.55 -9.03
N PRO A 549 -4.40 11.32 -8.55
CA PRO A 549 -5.61 11.55 -9.31
C PRO A 549 -5.39 12.66 -10.35
N ASP A 550 -5.72 12.39 -11.61
CA ASP A 550 -5.94 13.43 -12.63
C ASP A 550 -7.37 14.00 -12.54
N VAL A 551 -8.28 13.25 -11.90
CA VAL A 551 -9.69 13.56 -11.74
C VAL A 551 -10.17 13.19 -10.33
N VAL A 552 -11.05 14.01 -9.77
CA VAL A 552 -11.86 13.66 -8.60
C VAL A 552 -13.28 13.35 -9.05
N ASN A 553 -13.81 12.24 -8.57
CA ASN A 553 -15.16 11.79 -8.84
C ASN A 553 -16.09 12.17 -7.68
N MET A 554 -17.24 12.77 -8.00
CA MET A 554 -18.26 13.17 -7.04
C MET A 554 -19.57 12.48 -7.35
N VAL A 555 -20.02 11.63 -6.42
CA VAL A 555 -21.29 10.90 -6.51
C VAL A 555 -22.29 11.52 -5.54
N PHE A 556 -23.46 11.89 -6.06
CA PHE A 556 -24.59 12.38 -5.30
C PHE A 556 -25.71 11.35 -5.31
N GLU A 557 -26.13 10.92 -4.12
CA GLU A 557 -27.21 9.96 -3.93
C GLU A 557 -28.38 10.66 -3.22
N SER A 558 -29.57 10.58 -3.80
CA SER A 558 -30.76 11.14 -3.17
C SER A 558 -31.26 10.23 -2.04
N SER A 559 -31.65 10.80 -0.90
CA SER A 559 -32.25 10.05 0.22
C SER A 559 -33.66 9.55 -0.10
N ASP A 560 -34.40 10.29 -0.94
CA ASP A 560 -35.84 10.11 -1.15
C ASP A 560 -36.16 9.37 -2.45
N SER A 561 -35.18 9.26 -3.35
CA SER A 561 -35.34 8.64 -4.66
C SER A 561 -34.10 7.83 -5.01
N ASP A 562 -34.25 6.81 -5.85
CA ASP A 562 -33.13 5.97 -6.32
C ASP A 562 -32.27 6.68 -7.40
N ARG A 563 -32.15 8.01 -7.28
CA ARG A 563 -31.39 8.85 -8.20
C ARG A 563 -29.95 8.95 -7.73
N ILE A 564 -29.03 8.49 -8.58
CA ILE A 564 -27.59 8.63 -8.42
C ILE A 564 -27.08 9.54 -9.55
N SER A 565 -26.30 10.56 -9.21
CA SER A 565 -25.65 11.46 -10.18
C SER A 565 -24.15 11.47 -9.95
N GLU A 566 -23.38 11.26 -11.00
CA GLU A 566 -21.92 11.14 -10.93
C GLU A 566 -21.27 12.19 -11.84
N TYR A 567 -20.26 12.88 -11.31
CA TYR A 567 -19.55 13.96 -12.00
C TYR A 567 -18.05 13.89 -11.75
N ASP A 568 -17.27 13.99 -12.82
CA ASP A 568 -15.81 14.07 -12.74
C ASP A 568 -15.33 15.51 -12.87
N ILE A 569 -14.42 15.91 -11.98
CA ILE A 569 -13.74 17.21 -12.01
C ILE A 569 -12.27 16.96 -12.29
N LYS A 570 -11.72 17.61 -13.32
CA LYS A 570 -10.28 17.57 -13.59
C LYS A 570 -9.50 18.31 -12.51
N LEU A 571 -8.46 17.67 -12.03
CA LEU A 571 -7.53 18.23 -11.06
C LEU A 571 -6.44 19.02 -11.77
N MET A 572 -5.77 19.88 -11.02
CA MET A 572 -4.69 20.72 -11.50
C MET A 572 -3.55 20.76 -10.49
N ASP A 573 -2.32 20.85 -10.98
CA ASP A 573 -1.15 20.99 -10.13
C ASP A 573 -1.08 22.42 -9.60
N ILE A 574 -1.22 22.57 -8.28
CA ILE A 574 -1.11 23.85 -7.58
C ILE A 574 0.06 23.73 -6.61
N ASP A 575 1.09 24.56 -6.82
CA ASP A 575 2.23 24.66 -5.93
C ASP A 575 1.78 25.09 -4.53
N GLN A 576 2.17 24.31 -3.53
CA GLN A 576 1.65 24.43 -2.18
C GLN A 576 2.69 25.04 -1.23
N GLU A 577 2.41 26.24 -0.73
CA GLU A 577 3.12 26.79 0.43
C GLU A 577 2.34 26.42 1.71
N HIS A 578 2.87 25.44 2.45
CA HIS A 578 2.30 25.10 3.76
C HIS A 578 2.70 26.17 4.77
N LEU A 579 1.74 27.00 5.18
CA LEU A 579 1.98 28.08 6.13
C LEU A 579 1.81 27.56 7.54
N GLY A 580 2.91 27.50 8.29
CA GLY A 580 2.87 27.20 9.71
C GLY A 580 2.09 28.28 10.47
N ILE A 581 0.90 27.94 10.97
CA ILE A 581 0.13 28.84 11.83
C ILE A 581 0.65 28.62 13.27
N PRO A 582 1.29 29.62 13.90
CA PRO A 582 1.80 29.48 15.25
C PRO A 582 0.67 29.45 16.28
N ASP A 583 0.83 28.64 17.33
CA ASP A 583 -0.04 28.65 18.50
C ASP A 583 0.11 30.00 19.21
N THR A 584 -0.87 30.88 19.01
CA THR A 584 -0.83 32.26 19.51
C THR A 584 -1.85 32.42 20.63
N GLU A 585 -1.41 33.00 21.76
CA GLU A 585 -2.32 33.45 22.81
C GLU A 585 -2.94 34.79 22.40
N TYR A 586 -4.28 34.85 22.42
CA TYR A 586 -5.02 36.05 22.03
C TYR A 586 -5.40 36.88 23.26
N ALA A 587 -5.25 38.21 23.16
CA ALA A 587 -5.59 39.15 24.22
C ALA A 587 -7.11 39.23 24.50
N ALA A 588 -7.94 39.04 23.46
CA ALA A 588 -9.39 39.00 23.58
C ALA A 588 -9.98 37.85 22.76
N THR A 589 -10.91 37.11 23.34
CA THR A 589 -11.70 36.06 22.67
C THR A 589 -13.18 36.36 22.87
N ILE A 590 -13.91 36.55 21.78
CA ILE A 590 -15.32 36.89 21.79
C ILE A 590 -16.10 35.79 21.08
N SER A 591 -17.06 35.16 21.76
CA SER A 591 -18.02 34.24 21.16
C SER A 591 -19.37 34.94 21.07
N MET A 592 -19.98 34.99 19.89
CA MET A 592 -21.27 35.65 19.66
C MET A 592 -22.08 34.95 18.56
N PRO A 593 -23.39 35.26 18.41
CA PRO A 593 -24.20 34.70 17.35
C PRO A 593 -23.66 35.13 15.97
N SER A 594 -23.51 34.18 15.05
CA SER A 594 -22.96 34.42 13.71
C SER A 594 -23.86 35.34 12.86
N SER A 595 -25.16 35.35 13.14
CA SER A 595 -26.17 36.21 12.53
C SER A 595 -26.02 37.68 12.97
N GLU A 596 -25.69 37.92 14.24
CA GLU A 596 -25.48 39.27 14.77
C GLU A 596 -24.18 39.87 14.21
N PHE A 597 -23.10 39.09 14.18
CA PHE A 597 -21.84 39.52 13.56
C PHE A 597 -22.03 39.86 12.07
N GLN A 598 -22.78 39.03 11.34
CA GLN A 598 -23.11 39.29 9.93
C GLN A 598 -23.92 40.57 9.75
N ARG A 599 -24.89 40.85 10.63
CA ARG A 599 -25.68 42.08 10.59
C ARG A 599 -24.80 43.30 10.82
N ILE A 600 -23.96 43.27 11.85
CA ILE A 600 -23.04 44.37 12.19
C ILE A 600 -22.13 44.68 10.99
N CYS A 601 -21.50 43.68 10.39
CA CYS A 601 -20.60 43.89 9.26
C CYS A 601 -21.33 44.48 8.04
N ARG A 602 -22.57 44.04 7.75
CA ARG A 602 -23.38 44.58 6.65
C ARG A 602 -23.80 46.03 6.90
N ASP A 603 -24.27 46.34 8.11
CA ASP A 603 -24.75 47.67 8.46
C ASP A 603 -23.60 48.70 8.41
N LEU A 604 -22.41 48.33 8.90
CA LEU A 604 -21.23 49.21 8.90
C LEU A 604 -20.60 49.38 7.51
N THR A 605 -20.71 48.38 6.63
CA THR A 605 -20.20 48.46 5.24
C THR A 605 -20.88 49.55 4.42
N ALA A 606 -22.12 49.94 4.78
CA ALA A 606 -22.81 51.05 4.14
C ALA A 606 -22.24 52.44 4.51
N LEU A 607 -21.47 52.53 5.60
CA LEU A 607 -20.96 53.79 6.14
C LEU A 607 -19.46 54.00 5.87
N SER A 608 -18.67 52.93 5.95
CA SER A 608 -17.21 52.97 5.76
C SER A 608 -16.69 51.65 5.19
N GLU A 609 -15.47 51.68 4.64
CA GLU A 609 -14.75 50.49 4.19
C GLU A 609 -13.96 49.80 5.31
N SER A 610 -13.80 50.46 6.46
CA SER A 610 -13.01 49.98 7.60
C SER A 610 -13.82 49.98 8.89
N VAL A 611 -13.55 49.01 9.77
CA VAL A 611 -14.13 48.94 11.11
C VAL A 611 -13.02 48.80 12.15
N ALA A 612 -13.07 49.66 13.17
CA ALA A 612 -12.31 49.52 14.40
C ALA A 612 -13.05 48.58 15.34
N ILE A 613 -12.41 47.49 15.74
CA ILE A 613 -12.91 46.53 16.73
C ILE A 613 -12.13 46.77 18.03
N GLU A 614 -12.82 47.33 19.01
CA GLU A 614 -12.28 47.66 20.32
C GLU A 614 -12.87 46.72 21.38
N CYS A 615 -12.04 45.96 22.08
CA CYS A 615 -12.48 45.10 23.18
C CYS A 615 -11.95 45.65 24.51
N THR A 616 -12.88 46.01 25.41
CA THR A 616 -12.57 46.55 26.74
C THR A 616 -13.41 45.84 27.81
N LYS A 617 -13.22 46.19 29.09
CA LYS A 617 -14.03 45.64 30.19
C LYS A 617 -15.52 45.95 30.06
N GLU A 618 -15.89 46.97 29.29
CA GLU A 618 -17.29 47.35 29.07
C GLU A 618 -17.99 46.52 27.99
N GLY A 619 -17.24 45.80 27.16
CA GLY A 619 -17.74 45.00 26.04
C GLY A 619 -16.86 45.13 24.79
N VAL A 620 -17.35 44.58 23.68
CA VAL A 620 -16.76 44.76 22.35
C VAL A 620 -17.53 45.83 21.58
N LYS A 621 -16.80 46.77 20.99
CA LYS A 621 -17.34 47.87 20.20
C LYS A 621 -16.82 47.80 18.78
N PHE A 622 -17.74 47.81 17.82
CA PHE A 622 -17.47 47.91 16.40
C PHE A 622 -17.78 49.34 15.97
N ALA A 623 -16.78 50.11 15.59
CA ALA A 623 -16.91 51.51 15.21
C ALA A 623 -16.38 51.74 13.80
N CYS A 624 -17.04 52.59 13.03
CA CYS A 624 -16.56 53.03 11.73
C CYS A 624 -16.75 54.54 11.59
N ASN A 625 -15.83 55.16 10.87
CA ASN A 625 -15.91 56.56 10.47
C ASN A 625 -15.74 56.60 8.95
N GLY A 626 -16.69 57.21 8.24
CA GLY A 626 -16.65 57.32 6.79
C GLY A 626 -17.28 58.64 6.32
N ASP A 627 -17.22 58.88 5.02
CA ASP A 627 -17.59 60.17 4.43
C ASP A 627 -19.08 60.52 4.59
N ILE A 628 -19.93 59.49 4.67
CA ILE A 628 -21.38 59.62 4.83
C ILE A 628 -21.75 59.84 6.31
N GLY A 629 -20.94 59.33 7.24
CA GLY A 629 -21.16 59.44 8.67
C GLY A 629 -20.39 58.39 9.49
N SER A 630 -20.49 58.51 10.81
CA SER A 630 -19.92 57.56 11.76
C SER A 630 -20.99 56.64 12.33
N GLY A 631 -20.66 55.36 12.53
CA GLY A 631 -21.53 54.36 13.16
C GLY A 631 -20.78 53.57 14.23
N ALA A 632 -21.46 53.22 15.33
CA ALA A 632 -20.89 52.36 16.36
C ALA A 632 -21.93 51.40 16.94
N VAL A 633 -21.55 50.13 17.11
CA VAL A 633 -22.34 49.09 17.76
C VAL A 633 -21.53 48.54 18.93
N THR A 634 -22.11 48.51 20.12
CA THR A 634 -21.44 47.95 21.32
C THR A 634 -22.21 46.74 21.81
N LEU A 635 -21.53 45.61 21.88
CA LEU A 635 -22.04 44.36 22.45
C LEU A 635 -21.40 44.14 23.82
N ARG A 636 -22.25 43.88 24.81
CA ARG A 636 -21.83 43.53 26.18
C ARG A 636 -22.01 42.04 26.39
N SER A 637 -21.25 41.48 27.32
CA SER A 637 -21.44 40.08 27.68
C SER A 637 -22.88 39.88 28.18
N HIS A 638 -23.54 38.87 27.61
CA HIS A 638 -24.94 38.58 27.87
C HIS A 638 -25.12 37.07 27.91
N THR A 639 -25.84 36.60 28.93
CA THR A 639 -26.17 35.19 29.12
C THR A 639 -27.68 35.09 29.32
N ASP A 640 -28.35 34.50 28.34
CA ASP A 640 -29.76 34.14 28.37
C ASP A 640 -29.85 32.62 28.59
N VAL A 641 -30.49 32.21 29.70
CA VAL A 641 -30.63 30.80 30.07
C VAL A 641 -31.72 30.11 29.24
N GLU A 642 -32.70 30.85 28.73
CA GLU A 642 -33.78 30.31 27.89
C GLU A 642 -33.34 30.20 26.42
N LYS A 643 -32.40 31.04 25.97
CA LYS A 643 -31.92 31.12 24.58
C LYS A 643 -30.39 31.19 24.52
N PRO A 644 -29.68 30.10 24.85
CA PRO A 644 -28.22 30.08 24.89
C PRO A 644 -27.57 30.43 23.54
N GLU A 645 -28.27 30.22 22.42
CA GLU A 645 -27.83 30.59 21.07
C GLU A 645 -27.67 32.11 20.85
N LYS A 646 -28.14 32.94 21.78
CA LYS A 646 -28.00 34.40 21.75
C LYS A 646 -26.90 34.93 22.67
N ASN A 647 -26.19 34.04 23.35
CA ASN A 647 -25.20 34.43 24.33
C ASN A 647 -24.00 35.11 23.68
N ILE A 648 -23.45 36.08 24.41
CA ILE A 648 -22.22 36.78 24.05
C ILE A 648 -21.24 36.59 25.21
N GLU A 649 -20.18 35.84 24.95
CA GLU A 649 -19.10 35.59 25.90
C GLU A 649 -17.87 36.38 25.47
N ILE A 650 -17.32 37.17 26.40
CA ILE A 650 -16.14 38.00 26.14
C ILE A 650 -15.10 37.65 27.19
N ASN A 651 -14.02 37.00 26.77
CA ASN A 651 -12.86 36.73 27.59
C ASN A 651 -11.77 37.75 27.22
N LEU A 652 -11.43 38.62 28.17
CA LEU A 652 -10.48 39.70 27.96
C LEU A 652 -9.31 39.57 28.94
N SER A 653 -8.11 39.40 28.39
CA SER A 653 -6.84 39.47 29.11
C SER A 653 -6.31 40.91 29.11
N GLU A 654 -6.23 41.53 27.93
CA GLU A 654 -5.73 42.90 27.73
C GLU A 654 -6.61 43.68 26.75
N PRO A 655 -6.84 45.00 26.94
CA PRO A 655 -7.57 45.82 25.99
C PRO A 655 -6.90 45.85 24.62
N VAL A 656 -7.68 45.66 23.56
CA VAL A 656 -7.20 45.62 22.17
C VAL A 656 -8.10 46.46 21.28
N ALA A 657 -7.49 47.23 20.38
CA ALA A 657 -8.17 48.10 19.44
C ALA A 657 -7.48 48.01 18.08
N LEU A 658 -8.11 47.35 17.11
CA LEU A 658 -7.53 47.11 15.80
C LEU A 658 -8.53 47.44 14.69
N THR A 659 -8.02 47.95 13.57
CA THR A 659 -8.85 48.32 12.42
C THR A 659 -8.73 47.26 11.33
N PHE A 660 -9.86 46.84 10.77
CA PHE A 660 -9.93 45.81 9.72
C PHE A 660 -10.75 46.28 8.51
N SER A 661 -10.52 45.65 7.37
CA SER A 661 -11.31 45.89 6.16
C SER A 661 -12.67 45.18 6.24
N LEU A 662 -13.75 45.97 6.16
CA LEU A 662 -15.13 45.45 6.19
C LEU A 662 -15.44 44.55 4.99
N LYS A 663 -14.79 44.80 3.85
CA LYS A 663 -14.95 43.97 2.64
C LYS A 663 -14.60 42.49 2.90
N TYR A 664 -13.51 42.23 3.63
CA TYR A 664 -13.13 40.85 4.00
C TYR A 664 -14.05 40.27 5.06
N LEU A 665 -14.42 41.05 6.09
CA LEU A 665 -15.33 40.58 7.14
C LEU A 665 -16.70 40.18 6.56
N VAL A 666 -17.26 40.97 5.64
CA VAL A 666 -18.51 40.62 4.94
C VAL A 666 -18.38 39.31 4.14
N ASN A 667 -17.22 39.06 3.54
CA ASN A 667 -16.96 37.77 2.88
C ASN A 667 -16.91 36.61 3.89
N PHE A 668 -16.23 36.78 5.02
CA PHE A 668 -16.18 35.77 6.08
C PHE A 668 -17.57 35.46 6.64
N CYS A 669 -18.44 36.47 6.75
CA CYS A 669 -19.83 36.30 7.18
C CYS A 669 -20.68 35.43 6.25
N LYS A 670 -20.21 35.02 5.06
CA LYS A 670 -20.89 34.00 4.24
C LYS A 670 -20.87 32.62 4.91
N ALA A 671 -19.93 32.38 5.82
CA ALA A 671 -19.85 31.17 6.63
C ALA A 671 -20.89 31.10 7.76
N SER A 672 -21.67 32.16 8.03
CA SER A 672 -22.69 32.14 9.10
C SER A 672 -23.77 31.06 8.93
N GLY A 673 -23.94 30.49 7.73
CA GLY A 673 -24.84 29.34 7.50
C GLY A 673 -24.27 27.98 7.92
N LEU A 674 -22.99 27.92 8.32
CA LEU A 674 -22.29 26.72 8.76
C LEU A 674 -22.33 26.54 10.29
N SER A 675 -22.42 27.63 11.04
CA SER A 675 -22.42 27.63 12.51
C SER A 675 -23.27 28.78 13.04
N ASP A 676 -24.07 28.51 14.07
CA ASP A 676 -24.92 29.51 14.72
C ASP A 676 -24.11 30.52 15.56
N SER A 677 -22.87 30.17 15.89
CA SER A 677 -21.93 31.01 16.65
C SER A 677 -20.67 31.30 15.85
N VAL A 678 -20.04 32.44 16.13
CA VAL A 678 -18.74 32.84 15.58
C VAL A 678 -17.83 33.24 16.73
N LYS A 679 -16.57 32.84 16.63
CA LYS A 679 -15.52 33.18 17.60
C LYS A 679 -14.51 34.13 16.96
N LEU A 680 -14.33 35.29 17.57
CA LEU A 680 -13.35 36.31 17.17
C LEU A 680 -12.21 36.33 18.17
N CYS A 681 -10.98 36.15 17.72
CA CYS A 681 -9.80 36.26 18.58
C CYS A 681 -8.91 37.41 18.09
N LEU A 682 -8.59 38.35 18.99
CA LEU A 682 -7.83 39.55 18.71
C LEU A 682 -6.60 39.65 19.62
N SER A 683 -5.50 40.11 19.06
CA SER A 683 -4.29 40.49 19.79
C SER A 683 -3.51 41.52 18.99
N ASN A 684 -2.77 42.40 19.64
CA ASN A 684 -1.88 43.32 18.93
C ASN A 684 -0.80 42.52 18.18
N GLU A 685 -0.39 42.99 17.00
CA GLU A 685 0.64 42.37 16.15
C GLU A 685 0.29 40.98 15.57
N VAL A 686 -0.93 40.49 15.78
CA VAL A 686 -1.41 39.19 15.27
C VAL A 686 -2.66 39.40 14.40
N PRO A 687 -2.84 38.66 13.29
CA PRO A 687 -4.07 38.70 12.51
C PRO A 687 -5.32 38.37 13.34
N LEU A 688 -6.44 39.01 13.00
CA LEU A 688 -7.76 38.64 13.54
C LEU A 688 -8.11 37.23 13.10
N LEU A 689 -8.41 36.35 14.06
CA LEU A 689 -8.98 35.03 13.80
C LEU A 689 -10.51 35.11 13.89
N VAL A 690 -11.19 34.69 12.83
CA VAL A 690 -12.63 34.46 12.77
C VAL A 690 -12.88 32.96 12.58
N GLU A 691 -13.39 32.30 13.60
CA GLU A 691 -13.61 30.85 13.61
C GLU A 691 -15.11 30.52 13.62
N TYR A 692 -15.51 29.64 12.71
CA TYR A 692 -16.80 28.98 12.68
C TYR A 692 -16.61 27.49 13.00
N GLY A 693 -17.14 27.06 14.15
CA GLY A 693 -17.08 25.66 14.59
C GLY A 693 -18.08 24.79 13.82
N LEU A 694 -17.62 23.64 13.33
CA LEU A 694 -18.42 22.63 12.65
C LEU A 694 -18.56 21.39 13.55
N SER A 695 -19.35 20.41 13.13
CA SER A 695 -19.50 19.14 13.85
C SER A 695 -18.17 18.40 14.02
N ASN A 696 -18.07 17.58 15.07
CA ASN A 696 -16.93 16.70 15.34
C ASN A 696 -15.56 17.41 15.48
N SER A 697 -15.54 18.65 15.98
CA SER A 697 -14.32 19.48 16.10
C SER A 697 -13.70 19.87 14.75
N SER A 698 -14.46 19.77 13.67
CA SER A 698 -14.13 20.38 12.38
C SER A 698 -14.31 21.90 12.47
N TYR A 699 -13.63 22.66 11.62
CA TYR A 699 -13.69 24.12 11.66
C TYR A 699 -13.47 24.78 10.30
N LEU A 700 -13.95 26.02 10.19
CA LEU A 700 -13.57 26.96 9.15
C LEU A 700 -13.06 28.25 9.82
N ARG A 701 -11.79 28.56 9.61
CA ARG A 701 -11.07 29.69 10.19
C ARG A 701 -10.62 30.66 9.11
N PHE A 702 -10.77 31.95 9.38
CA PHE A 702 -10.24 33.02 8.57
C PHE A 702 -9.27 33.85 9.40
N TYR A 703 -8.13 34.20 8.83
CA TYR A 703 -7.18 35.14 9.42
C TYR A 703 -7.14 36.39 8.57
N LEU A 704 -7.17 37.57 9.20
CA LEU A 704 -7.15 38.86 8.52
C LEU A 704 -6.15 39.81 9.18
N ALA A 705 -5.20 40.30 8.40
CA ALA A 705 -4.25 41.28 8.90
C ALA A 705 -4.96 42.61 9.23
N PRO A 706 -4.59 43.27 10.35
CA PRO A 706 -5.08 44.61 10.66
C PRO A 706 -4.58 45.61 9.60
N LYS A 707 -5.37 46.66 9.35
CA LYS A 707 -4.89 47.82 8.59
C LYS A 707 -3.85 48.53 9.45
N ILE A 708 -2.67 48.74 8.89
CA ILE A 708 -1.67 49.64 9.46
C ILE A 708 -2.26 51.04 9.38
N GLY A 709 -2.42 51.71 10.52
CA GLY A 709 -2.80 53.12 10.51
C GLY A 709 -1.66 53.94 9.94
N ASP A 710 -1.97 54.99 9.18
CA ASP A 710 -1.03 56.08 8.97
C ASP A 710 -0.78 56.70 10.36
N GLU A 711 0.26 56.24 11.05
CA GLU A 711 0.79 56.93 12.22
C GLU A 711 1.43 58.23 11.72
N GLU A 712 0.76 59.37 11.95
CA GLU A 712 1.41 60.68 12.04
C GLU A 712 2.30 60.77 13.28
#